data_AF-A0A450YI00-F1
#
_entry.id   AF-A0A450YI00-F1
#
_cell.length_a   1.000
_cell.length_b   1.000
_cell.length_c   1.000
_cell.angle_alpha   90.00
_cell.angle_beta   90.00
_cell.angle_gamma   90.00
#
_symmetry.space_group_name_H-M   'P 1'
#
loop_
_entity.id
_entity.type
_entity.pdbx_description
1 polymer ?
#
loop_
_entity_poly.entity_id
_entity_poly.type
_entity_poly.pdbx_seq_one_letter_code
_entity_poly.pdbx_strand_id
1 'polypeptide(L)'
;MERPTSSGCMGSIYDTARRIRDFAKSKRRVEQLRSIFFCYPGGHDDIQFFTIHDPIESWRTHTNSMNIEKYTICEHDISLASNPQVWSPHSAREMLWFLVEAGYLKDLAGLKVLDMGTGSGIVGILCGLRGAKEVTLADYSHVAVEQARENARLNGVEASALQSDRFAGLGQDKGQDKDWNKDDAKYDLIISNPPVQPWLHTDIAHQEERSDAADWNESGADGRLVLDALIGESHDHLSNNGALITSCSTRHGHGKTIALLNRHWKDDWKIIHESEHAIDENYHGPYLPAWQAMQAADNDLRVYQIDARQRRFARQVAPDGSEFIITTLKVADKEIPVRFTRTDRGWRITDTHGETIREIPLDHPDIPGPALTEHWYYTYYLIKARRRREKDALGELSIPSDVYYGIHAERGRRNFAVSRDTIGDWPNYLRCLAMLKKAAALTNAEIGAIEPSIADAICAAADEVINGRIAPRHFPVCVLQGGGGVSTHMNINEVLANRANEILTGRKGYDRVHPFDHVNRNQSTNDVVISGFRLAMHRELMDLIVALRILEDVLEEKTATYKDTVKLSRTCLQDAVPITLGQEFSAYLAPIRRGIRLLDKYAIQCLELPLGATAVGTGLGTSAGYRELISPHLADVSGLGVLKSSNFFDSLQNGDLFIQISGALKSIATSMSKMATDLRILSSGAAELRLPAVQAGSSFMPGKVNPAIPELMNQIAYVVCGNDVAVTMAVEGGELNLNVWYSVIAKGLVESCQLLANAAPIFARRCIAGIEVDEALCRERAERTLAISSVIANLFGYEQGVEVSRFAQERKLSVGRAAVKLGLLSGSEADELFDPMTLTDADRSAEAIRRFMARGKE
;
A
#
# COMPACT_ATOMS: atom_id res chain seq x y z
N MET A 1 45.49 -46.22 -22.02
CA MET A 1 46.03 -47.47 -21.46
C MET A 1 46.27 -47.26 -19.98
N GLU A 2 45.95 -48.29 -19.22
CA GLU A 2 45.85 -48.35 -17.76
C GLU A 2 47.19 -48.17 -17.01
N ARG A 3 47.12 -47.52 -15.84
CA ARG A 3 47.79 -47.80 -14.52
C ARG A 3 49.34 -47.91 -14.49
N PRO A 4 50.06 -47.87 -13.32
CA PRO A 4 49.58 -48.06 -11.93
C PRO A 4 50.22 -47.20 -10.78
N THR A 5 49.51 -47.20 -9.63
CA THR A 5 49.91 -47.35 -8.20
C THR A 5 50.95 -46.43 -7.53
N SER A 6 50.56 -45.64 -6.51
CA SER A 6 50.66 -45.88 -5.03
C SER A 6 51.82 -45.05 -4.43
N SER A 7 51.81 -44.40 -3.27
CA SER A 7 50.96 -44.36 -2.06
C SER A 7 51.48 -43.22 -1.15
N GLY A 8 50.62 -42.57 -0.35
CA GLY A 8 51.05 -41.60 0.67
C GLY A 8 49.91 -41.02 1.53
N CYS A 9 49.48 -41.80 2.52
CA CYS A 9 48.79 -41.49 3.80
C CYS A 9 47.60 -40.49 3.90
N MET A 10 46.42 -41.10 4.12
CA MET A 10 45.30 -40.83 5.08
C MET A 10 44.80 -39.38 5.24
N GLY A 11 43.53 -39.01 5.01
CA GLY A 11 42.25 -39.73 4.95
C GLY A 11 41.19 -38.80 5.57
N SER A 12 40.64 -37.87 4.77
CA SER A 12 39.34 -37.91 4.09
C SER A 12 38.17 -37.32 4.91
N ILE A 13 37.81 -36.09 4.51
CA ILE A 13 36.60 -35.34 4.87
C ILE A 13 35.43 -35.90 4.04
N TYR A 14 34.77 -36.96 4.51
CA TYR A 14 33.41 -37.34 4.07
C TYR A 14 32.86 -38.37 5.05
N ASP A 15 32.23 -37.93 6.15
CA ASP A 15 31.24 -38.74 6.88
C ASP A 15 30.45 -37.93 7.93
N THR A 16 30.00 -36.73 7.57
CA THR A 16 29.22 -35.86 8.49
C THR A 16 27.87 -35.46 7.92
N ALA A 17 27.07 -36.44 7.50
CA ALA A 17 25.68 -36.19 7.12
C ALA A 17 24.67 -37.25 7.58
N ARG A 18 25.04 -38.24 8.42
CA ARG A 18 24.10 -39.37 8.64
C ARG A 18 24.07 -40.03 10.01
N ARG A 19 24.63 -39.44 11.07
CA ARG A 19 24.52 -40.00 12.44
C ARG A 19 23.98 -39.02 13.49
N ILE A 20 23.11 -38.11 13.06
CA ILE A 20 22.25 -37.32 13.95
C ILE A 20 20.80 -37.64 13.59
N ARG A 21 20.40 -38.86 13.93
CA ARG A 21 19.01 -39.24 14.13
C ARG A 21 19.08 -40.38 15.12
N ASP A 22 18.34 -40.23 16.21
CA ASP A 22 18.06 -41.26 17.20
C ASP A 22 19.20 -41.55 18.19
N PHE A 23 18.98 -41.66 19.49
CA PHE A 23 17.85 -41.40 20.37
C PHE A 23 18.47 -41.64 21.75
N ALA A 24 18.58 -40.59 22.55
CA ALA A 24 17.94 -40.48 23.85
C ALA A 24 18.35 -41.50 24.93
N LYS A 25 18.61 -40.92 26.12
CA LYS A 25 18.58 -41.44 27.51
C LYS A 25 19.90 -41.03 28.19
N SER A 26 19.96 -40.21 29.25
CA SER A 26 18.93 -39.82 30.22
C SER A 26 19.42 -38.63 31.08
N LYS A 27 18.55 -37.63 31.22
CA LYS A 27 18.28 -36.79 32.41
C LYS A 27 19.43 -36.43 33.38
N ARG A 28 19.88 -35.17 33.36
CA ARG A 28 19.63 -34.17 34.44
C ARG A 28 20.08 -32.75 34.06
N ARG A 29 19.10 -31.83 34.13
CA ARG A 29 19.15 -30.37 34.35
C ARG A 29 20.05 -29.51 33.42
N VAL A 30 19.43 -28.78 32.48
CA VAL A 30 18.93 -27.37 32.56
C VAL A 30 20.03 -26.42 32.05
N GLU A 31 20.06 -26.12 30.75
CA GLU A 31 19.43 -24.90 30.15
C GLU A 31 19.98 -23.65 30.83
N GLN A 32 21.03 -23.01 30.31
CA GLN A 32 21.02 -21.96 29.27
C GLN A 32 22.40 -21.26 29.46
N LEU A 33 23.20 -20.78 28.51
CA LEU A 33 23.02 -20.31 27.14
C LEU A 33 24.41 -20.21 26.46
N ARG A 34 24.43 -20.50 25.15
CA ARG A 34 25.15 -19.84 24.04
C ARG A 34 26.36 -18.95 24.40
N SER A 35 27.60 -19.35 24.13
CA SER A 35 28.29 -19.49 22.82
C SER A 35 28.57 -18.17 22.08
N ILE A 36 29.77 -17.80 21.63
CA ILE A 36 31.19 -18.17 21.85
C ILE A 36 31.96 -17.27 20.86
N PHE A 37 33.08 -16.66 21.26
CA PHE A 37 34.25 -16.48 20.38
C PHE A 37 35.54 -16.81 21.15
N PHE A 38 36.44 -17.50 20.45
CA PHE A 38 37.65 -18.29 20.80
C PHE A 38 38.72 -17.63 21.72
N CYS A 39 39.21 -18.29 22.79
CA CYS A 39 40.40 -19.21 22.93
C CYS A 39 41.77 -18.47 23.01
N TYR A 40 42.73 -18.68 23.93
CA TYR A 40 43.23 -19.80 24.77
C TYR A 40 44.38 -19.25 25.72
N PRO A 41 45.15 -20.04 26.51
CA PRO A 41 44.90 -20.65 27.82
C PRO A 41 45.79 -20.13 29.00
N GLY A 42 45.44 -20.52 30.24
CA GLY A 42 46.43 -20.97 31.22
C GLY A 42 46.59 -20.17 32.53
N GLY A 43 46.23 -20.81 33.65
CA GLY A 43 47.02 -20.72 34.88
C GLY A 43 46.40 -20.00 36.08
N HIS A 44 45.57 -20.74 36.84
CA HIS A 44 45.49 -20.80 38.30
C HIS A 44 45.32 -19.53 39.16
N ASP A 45 44.25 -19.59 39.95
CA ASP A 45 44.18 -19.18 41.35
C ASP A 45 44.36 -17.68 41.65
N ASP A 46 43.29 -16.92 41.36
CA ASP A 46 42.73 -15.81 42.16
C ASP A 46 41.76 -15.01 41.27
N ILE A 47 40.62 -15.62 40.91
CA ILE A 47 39.60 -14.94 40.10
C ILE A 47 38.68 -14.18 41.05
N GLN A 48 39.01 -12.91 41.27
CA GLN A 48 38.04 -11.90 41.69
C GLN A 48 36.85 -11.96 40.72
N PHE A 49 35.65 -12.20 41.27
CA PHE A 49 34.41 -12.03 40.54
C PHE A 49 34.37 -10.60 40.00
N PHE A 50 34.50 -10.41 38.68
CA PHE A 50 34.05 -9.18 38.06
C PHE A 50 32.54 -9.15 38.16
N THR A 51 32.06 -8.47 39.20
CA THR A 51 30.69 -8.00 39.35
C THR A 51 30.35 -7.23 38.07
N ILE A 52 29.42 -7.74 37.27
CA ILE A 52 28.68 -6.87 36.36
C ILE A 52 28.00 -5.88 37.29
N HIS A 53 28.45 -4.62 37.27
CA HIS A 53 27.79 -3.56 38.00
C HIS A 53 26.34 -3.51 37.55
N ASP A 54 25.51 -3.90 38.50
CA ASP A 54 24.07 -3.74 38.49
C ASP A 54 23.75 -2.26 38.16
N PRO A 55 23.02 -1.93 37.07
CA PRO A 55 22.52 -0.56 36.92
C PRO A 55 21.46 -0.24 38.00
N ILE A 56 21.05 -1.23 38.83
CA ILE A 56 20.21 -1.02 40.01
C ILE A 56 20.95 -0.21 41.11
N GLU A 57 22.28 -0.11 41.12
CA GLU A 57 23.02 0.71 42.11
C GLU A 57 23.31 2.15 41.67
N SER A 58 23.25 2.48 40.37
CA SER A 58 23.50 3.87 39.93
C SER A 58 22.33 4.81 40.24
N TRP A 59 21.12 4.27 40.48
CA TRP A 59 19.95 5.03 40.90
C TRP A 59 19.89 5.31 42.41
N ARG A 60 20.61 4.52 43.22
CA ARG A 60 20.67 4.72 44.69
C ARG A 60 21.85 5.56 45.16
N THR A 61 22.84 5.82 44.30
CA THR A 61 24.08 6.52 44.68
C THR A 61 24.22 7.93 44.10
N HIS A 62 23.28 8.38 43.28
CA HIS A 62 23.11 9.81 43.02
C HIS A 62 21.96 10.34 43.87
N THR A 63 22.27 10.70 45.12
CA THR A 63 21.51 11.71 45.85
C THR A 63 21.69 13.07 45.18
N ASN A 64 21.18 13.21 43.96
CA ASN A 64 20.63 14.47 43.52
C ASN A 64 19.14 14.37 43.81
N SER A 65 18.63 15.26 44.65
CA SER A 65 17.21 15.45 44.91
C SER A 65 16.39 15.21 43.64
N MET A 66 15.51 14.20 43.63
CA MET A 66 14.47 14.13 42.59
C MET A 66 13.78 15.49 42.58
N ASN A 67 13.87 16.20 41.47
CA ASN A 67 13.22 17.49 41.35
C ASN A 67 11.71 17.19 41.24
N ILE A 68 11.03 17.27 42.38
CA ILE A 68 9.58 17.05 42.45
C ILE A 68 8.92 18.39 42.13
N GLU A 69 8.24 18.41 41.01
CA GLU A 69 7.43 19.54 40.59
C GLU A 69 5.98 19.32 41.03
N LYS A 70 5.34 20.39 41.50
CA LYS A 70 3.93 20.36 41.92
C LYS A 70 3.07 21.04 40.87
N TYR A 71 2.02 20.34 40.48
CA TYR A 71 1.04 20.78 39.50
C TYR A 71 -0.34 20.82 40.15
N THR A 72 -0.90 22.02 40.30
CA THR A 72 -2.29 22.17 40.74
C THR A 72 -3.21 22.16 39.52
N ILE A 73 -4.10 21.17 39.46
CA ILE A 73 -5.14 21.05 38.44
C ILE A 73 -6.49 21.07 39.15
N CYS A 74 -7.21 22.18 39.00
CA CYS A 74 -8.46 22.47 39.72
C CYS A 74 -8.28 22.22 41.23
N GLU A 75 -8.94 21.22 41.81
CA GLU A 75 -8.90 20.88 43.23
C GLU A 75 -7.82 19.87 43.65
N HIS A 76 -6.98 19.39 42.72
CA HIS A 76 -5.96 18.38 42.99
C HIS A 76 -4.54 18.93 42.84
N ASP A 77 -3.71 18.69 43.86
CA ASP A 77 -2.27 18.92 43.82
C ASP A 77 -1.54 17.62 43.46
N ILE A 78 -0.91 17.59 42.28
CA ILE A 78 -0.19 16.42 41.75
C ILE A 78 1.31 16.67 41.85
N SER A 79 2.03 15.76 42.51
CA SER A 79 3.50 15.80 42.62
C SER A 79 4.14 14.86 41.60
N LEU A 80 4.97 15.39 40.72
CA LEU A 80 5.63 14.61 39.66
C LEU A 80 7.14 14.73 39.79
N ALA A 81 7.85 13.60 39.82
CA ALA A 81 9.27 13.58 39.60
C ALA A 81 9.56 13.90 38.13
N SER A 82 10.48 14.82 37.86
CA SER A 82 10.93 15.15 36.51
C SER A 82 12.00 14.18 36.02
N ASN A 83 11.97 13.83 34.73
CA ASN A 83 13.05 13.12 34.05
C ASN A 83 13.35 13.85 32.74
N PRO A 84 14.61 14.24 32.46
CA PRO A 84 14.97 14.92 31.20
C PRO A 84 14.68 14.07 29.95
N GLN A 85 14.46 12.76 30.10
CA GLN A 85 14.13 11.84 29.02
C GLN A 85 12.61 11.69 28.74
N VAL A 86 11.75 12.41 29.47
CA VAL A 86 10.29 12.26 29.36
C VAL A 86 9.62 13.61 29.28
N TRP A 87 8.54 13.66 28.50
CA TRP A 87 7.91 14.93 28.17
C TRP A 87 7.28 15.68 29.33
N SER A 88 7.61 16.97 29.38
CA SER A 88 7.09 17.87 30.40
C SER A 88 5.56 17.90 30.31
N PRO A 89 4.86 17.71 31.43
CA PRO A 89 3.39 17.67 31.45
C PRO A 89 2.74 19.04 31.21
N HIS A 90 3.50 20.10 30.93
CA HIS A 90 2.98 21.45 30.78
C HIS A 90 1.86 21.54 29.73
N SER A 91 2.00 20.82 28.61
CA SER A 91 0.98 20.75 27.55
C SER A 91 -0.29 19.99 27.96
N ALA A 92 -0.19 19.03 28.89
CA ALA A 92 -1.33 18.27 29.39
C ALA A 92 -2.16 19.07 30.41
N ARG A 93 -1.57 20.07 31.07
CA ARG A 93 -2.25 20.88 32.10
C ARG A 93 -3.48 21.60 31.57
N GLU A 94 -3.36 22.25 30.41
CA GLU A 94 -4.47 22.96 29.77
C GLU A 94 -5.60 21.99 29.41
N MET A 95 -5.25 20.85 28.80
CA MET A 95 -6.19 19.79 28.49
C MET A 95 -6.94 19.34 29.74
N LEU A 96 -6.22 19.00 30.81
CA LEU A 96 -6.81 18.48 32.04
C LEU A 96 -7.68 19.52 32.73
N TRP A 97 -7.27 20.79 32.75
CA TRP A 97 -8.05 21.88 33.33
C TRP A 97 -9.42 22.00 32.64
N PHE A 98 -9.46 22.11 31.31
CA PHE A 98 -10.75 22.24 30.62
C PHE A 98 -11.58 20.95 30.75
N LEU A 99 -10.97 19.77 30.70
CA LEU A 99 -11.70 18.50 30.82
C LEU A 99 -12.37 18.34 32.18
N VAL A 100 -11.74 18.83 33.25
CA VAL A 100 -12.34 18.87 34.59
C VAL A 100 -13.46 19.91 34.65
N GLU A 101 -13.20 21.15 34.26
CA GLU A 101 -14.18 22.25 34.32
C GLU A 101 -15.43 21.98 33.47
N ALA A 102 -15.26 21.42 32.27
CA ALA A 102 -16.36 21.04 31.38
C ALA A 102 -17.07 19.74 31.81
N GLY A 103 -16.60 19.08 32.88
CA GLY A 103 -17.21 17.89 33.45
C GLY A 103 -16.98 16.59 32.68
N TYR A 104 -16.02 16.55 31.75
CA TYR A 104 -15.68 15.33 31.00
C TYR A 104 -14.95 14.29 31.85
N LEU A 105 -14.32 14.71 32.95
CA LEU A 105 -13.71 13.84 33.96
C LEU A 105 -14.52 13.80 35.27
N LYS A 106 -15.83 14.02 35.18
CA LYS A 106 -16.75 13.89 36.32
C LYS A 106 -17.19 12.42 36.47
N ASP A 107 -17.38 11.97 37.70
CA ASP A 107 -17.98 10.67 38.02
C ASP A 107 -17.23 9.46 37.41
N LEU A 108 -15.89 9.41 37.55
CA LEU A 108 -15.07 8.29 37.07
C LEU A 108 -15.19 7.03 37.95
N ALA A 109 -15.98 7.09 39.02
CA ALA A 109 -16.20 5.99 39.94
C ALA A 109 -16.65 4.70 39.22
N GLY A 110 -15.85 3.64 39.34
CA GLY A 110 -16.17 2.34 38.75
C GLY A 110 -15.65 2.13 37.32
N LEU A 111 -15.13 3.16 36.66
CA LEU A 111 -14.65 3.09 35.28
C LEU A 111 -13.22 2.54 35.17
N LYS A 112 -12.95 1.80 34.09
CA LYS A 112 -11.59 1.42 33.66
C LYS A 112 -11.03 2.46 32.69
N VAL A 113 -9.91 3.08 33.03
CA VAL A 113 -9.30 4.17 32.25
C VAL A 113 -7.96 3.73 31.66
N LEU A 114 -7.74 4.04 30.38
CA LEU A 114 -6.44 3.92 29.71
C LEU A 114 -5.91 5.31 29.38
N ASP A 115 -4.73 5.63 29.90
CA ASP A 115 -3.92 6.76 29.51
C ASP A 115 -2.88 6.29 28.50
N MET A 116 -3.12 6.55 27.21
CA MET A 116 -2.28 6.11 26.09
C MET A 116 -1.27 7.18 25.70
N GLY A 117 0.02 6.83 25.64
CA GLY A 117 1.09 7.81 25.52
C GLY A 117 1.24 8.62 26.80
N THR A 118 1.25 7.91 27.94
CA THR A 118 1.09 8.47 29.28
C THR A 118 2.19 9.48 29.67
N GLY A 119 3.40 9.38 29.10
CA GLY A 119 4.53 10.25 29.41
C GLY A 119 4.84 10.29 30.91
N SER A 120 4.54 11.42 31.57
CA SER A 120 4.74 11.60 33.01
C SER A 120 3.70 10.89 33.89
N GLY A 121 2.60 10.37 33.32
CA GLY A 121 1.50 9.77 34.05
C GLY A 121 0.41 10.74 34.51
N ILE A 122 0.57 12.05 34.32
CA ILE A 122 -0.29 13.07 34.93
C ILE A 122 -1.79 12.90 34.60
N VAL A 123 -2.10 12.47 33.37
CA VAL A 123 -3.48 12.29 32.89
C VAL A 123 -4.16 11.13 33.61
N GLY A 124 -3.53 9.95 33.61
CA GLY A 124 -4.05 8.78 34.33
C GLY A 124 -4.08 8.97 35.85
N ILE A 125 -3.08 9.66 36.43
CA ILE A 125 -3.06 9.99 37.87
C ILE A 125 -4.26 10.85 38.25
N LEU A 126 -4.56 11.90 37.48
CA LEU A 126 -5.75 12.72 37.75
C LEU A 126 -7.04 11.89 37.66
N CYS A 127 -7.15 10.98 36.69
CA CYS A 127 -8.30 10.08 36.58
C CYS A 127 -8.45 9.19 37.82
N GLY A 128 -7.35 8.66 38.35
CA GLY A 128 -7.32 7.89 39.59
C GLY A 128 -7.75 8.70 40.82
N LEU A 129 -7.21 9.92 40.97
CA LEU A 129 -7.60 10.84 42.06
C LEU A 129 -9.09 11.22 42.02
N ARG A 130 -9.70 11.19 40.84
CA ARG A 130 -11.13 11.44 40.61
C ARG A 130 -11.99 10.16 40.68
N GLY A 131 -11.44 9.05 41.13
CA GLY A 131 -12.17 7.83 41.50
C GLY A 131 -12.23 6.73 40.44
N ALA A 132 -11.43 6.80 39.36
CA ALA A 132 -11.31 5.69 38.42
C ALA A 132 -10.96 4.38 39.15
N LYS A 133 -11.68 3.30 38.83
CA LYS A 133 -11.50 2.00 39.50
C LYS A 133 -10.18 1.33 39.13
N GLU A 134 -9.82 1.40 37.85
CA GLU A 134 -8.60 0.84 37.30
C GLU A 134 -8.00 1.87 36.34
N VAL A 135 -6.73 2.21 36.53
CA VAL A 135 -5.98 3.10 35.64
C VAL A 135 -4.84 2.30 35.01
N THR A 136 -4.79 2.27 33.68
CA THR A 136 -3.65 1.76 32.92
C THR A 136 -2.87 2.93 32.31
N LEU A 137 -1.58 3.02 32.61
CA LEU A 137 -0.62 3.98 32.07
C LEU A 137 0.20 3.25 31.01
N ALA A 138 0.01 3.60 29.74
CA ALA A 138 0.63 2.92 28.61
C ALA A 138 1.53 3.87 27.83
N ASP A 139 2.76 3.45 27.56
CA ASP A 139 3.69 4.20 26.73
C ASP A 139 4.59 3.27 25.91
N TYR A 140 5.12 3.75 24.80
CA TYR A 140 6.14 3.01 24.06
C TYR A 140 7.50 3.11 24.77
N SER A 141 7.81 4.24 25.41
CA SER A 141 9.05 4.43 26.16
C SER A 141 9.00 3.73 27.50
N HIS A 142 9.92 2.80 27.72
CA HIS A 142 10.14 2.17 29.02
C HIS A 142 10.41 3.20 30.13
N VAL A 143 11.15 4.27 29.81
CA VAL A 143 11.50 5.33 30.77
C VAL A 143 10.25 6.11 31.20
N ALA A 144 9.35 6.42 30.26
CA ALA A 144 8.06 7.05 30.55
C ALA A 144 7.18 6.14 31.42
N VAL A 145 7.12 4.83 31.12
CA VAL A 145 6.36 3.86 31.92
C VAL A 145 6.86 3.80 33.37
N GLU A 146 8.18 3.75 33.58
CA GLU A 146 8.77 3.73 34.93
C GLU A 146 8.50 5.03 35.70
N GLN A 147 8.65 6.18 35.04
CA GLN A 147 8.36 7.46 35.67
C GLN A 147 6.87 7.63 35.99
N ALA A 148 5.97 7.26 35.07
CA ALA A 148 4.53 7.30 35.29
C ALA A 148 4.13 6.39 36.46
N ARG A 149 4.75 5.22 36.61
CA ARG A 149 4.57 4.32 37.76
C ARG A 149 4.98 4.97 39.07
N GLU A 150 6.17 5.58 39.10
CA GLU A 150 6.67 6.24 40.31
C GLU A 150 5.82 7.47 40.66
N ASN A 151 5.41 8.25 39.67
CA ASN A 151 4.51 9.40 39.84
C ASN A 151 3.13 8.97 40.35
N ALA A 152 2.57 7.86 39.87
CA ALA A 152 1.33 7.32 40.43
C ALA A 152 1.48 6.96 41.91
N ARG A 153 2.60 6.32 42.28
CA ARG A 153 2.94 6.00 43.67
C ARG A 153 3.09 7.26 44.54
N LEU A 154 3.73 8.32 44.03
CA LEU A 154 3.90 9.60 44.73
C LEU A 154 2.56 10.27 45.06
N ASN A 155 1.53 10.05 44.25
CA ASN A 155 0.19 10.64 44.42
C ASN A 155 -0.82 9.68 45.06
N GLY A 156 -0.39 8.49 45.50
CA GLY A 156 -1.27 7.50 46.13
C GLY A 156 -2.32 6.90 45.18
N VAL A 157 -2.06 6.91 43.88
CA VAL A 157 -2.94 6.32 42.85
C VAL A 157 -2.46 4.92 42.50
N GLU A 158 -3.35 3.93 42.64
CA GLU A 158 -3.08 2.57 42.18
C GLU A 158 -3.29 2.50 40.66
N ALA A 159 -2.21 2.30 39.91
CA ALA A 159 -2.24 2.22 38.46
C ALA A 159 -1.31 1.11 37.94
N SER A 160 -1.74 0.42 36.87
CA SER A 160 -0.91 -0.51 36.12
C SER A 160 -0.13 0.28 35.07
N ALA A 161 1.20 0.17 35.06
CA ALA A 161 2.04 0.84 34.07
C ALA A 161 2.74 -0.20 33.19
N LEU A 162 2.51 -0.14 31.87
CA LEU A 162 3.00 -1.12 30.90
C LEU A 162 3.57 -0.46 29.64
N GLN A 163 4.55 -1.13 29.04
CA GLN A 163 5.13 -0.73 27.76
C GLN A 163 4.31 -1.34 26.60
N SER A 164 3.87 -0.51 25.66
CA SER A 164 3.07 -0.94 24.49
C SER A 164 3.39 -0.13 23.23
N ASP A 165 3.46 -0.81 22.08
CA ASP A 165 3.37 -0.16 20.75
C ASP A 165 1.89 0.09 20.46
N ARG A 166 1.43 1.33 20.69
CA ARG A 166 0.02 1.72 20.56
C ARG A 166 -0.85 0.76 21.38
N PHE A 167 -1.77 0.03 20.74
CA PHE A 167 -2.64 -0.93 21.43
C PHE A 167 -2.05 -2.34 21.58
N ALA A 168 -0.87 -2.62 21.01
CA ALA A 168 -0.24 -3.93 21.09
C ALA A 168 0.20 -4.26 22.53
N GLY A 169 -0.23 -5.41 23.06
CA GLY A 169 0.13 -5.86 24.41
C GLY A 169 -0.89 -5.49 25.50
N LEU A 170 -1.88 -4.64 25.21
CA LEU A 170 -2.98 -4.36 26.12
C LEU A 170 -3.90 -5.58 26.26
N GLY A 171 -4.16 -6.03 27.49
CA GLY A 171 -5.03 -7.17 27.77
C GLY A 171 -4.39 -8.55 27.58
N GLN A 172 -3.06 -8.68 27.61
CA GLN A 172 -2.41 -9.99 27.74
C GLN A 172 -2.49 -10.48 29.19
N ASP A 173 -3.60 -11.12 29.55
CA ASP A 173 -3.63 -11.97 30.73
C ASP A 173 -2.73 -13.19 30.50
N LYS A 174 -1.81 -13.43 31.43
CA LYS A 174 -0.92 -14.60 31.41
C LYS A 174 -1.70 -15.84 31.84
N GLY A 175 -2.31 -16.54 30.88
CA GLY A 175 -2.57 -17.98 30.98
C GLY A 175 -4.03 -18.42 30.88
N GLN A 176 -4.24 -19.38 29.98
CA GLN A 176 -5.24 -20.47 29.94
C GLN A 176 -6.74 -20.11 30.05
N ASP A 177 -7.50 -20.59 29.06
CA ASP A 177 -8.96 -20.48 28.86
C ASP A 177 -9.53 -19.10 28.48
N LYS A 178 -9.31 -18.70 27.22
CA LYS A 178 -10.13 -17.66 26.57
C LYS A 178 -11.49 -18.24 26.19
N ASP A 179 -12.51 -17.90 26.97
CA ASP A 179 -13.90 -17.98 26.53
C ASP A 179 -14.18 -16.80 25.58
N TRP A 180 -14.04 -17.04 24.28
CA TRP A 180 -14.17 -16.02 23.22
C TRP A 180 -15.56 -15.35 23.16
N ASN A 181 -16.52 -15.83 23.94
CA ASN A 181 -17.88 -15.28 24.09
C ASN A 181 -18.03 -14.30 25.26
N LYS A 182 -16.99 -14.07 26.07
CA LYS A 182 -17.04 -13.03 27.12
C LYS A 182 -16.49 -11.72 26.56
N ASP A 183 -17.29 -10.67 26.66
CA ASP A 183 -16.84 -9.28 26.59
C ASP A 183 -15.88 -9.06 27.78
N ASP A 184 -14.61 -9.46 27.66
CA ASP A 184 -13.55 -9.09 28.60
C ASP A 184 -13.46 -7.57 28.56
N ALA A 185 -14.01 -6.90 29.58
CA ALA A 185 -14.23 -5.46 29.56
C ALA A 185 -12.95 -4.69 29.20
N LYS A 186 -12.93 -4.14 27.98
CA LYS A 186 -11.93 -3.19 27.50
C LYS A 186 -12.39 -1.77 27.89
N TYR A 187 -11.46 -0.85 28.12
CA TYR A 187 -11.61 0.42 28.84
C TYR A 187 -12.91 1.23 28.61
N ASP A 188 -13.44 1.83 29.67
CA ASP A 188 -14.60 2.74 29.60
C ASP A 188 -14.22 4.15 29.13
N LEU A 189 -12.98 4.56 29.40
CA LEU A 189 -12.40 5.80 28.91
C LEU A 189 -10.98 5.53 28.42
N ILE A 190 -10.72 5.83 27.15
CA ILE A 190 -9.36 6.01 26.65
C ILE A 190 -9.13 7.51 26.57
N ILE A 191 -8.06 7.99 27.19
CA ILE A 191 -7.65 9.39 27.14
C ILE A 191 -6.21 9.45 26.67
N SER A 192 -5.91 10.39 25.78
CA SER A 192 -4.56 10.56 25.27
C SER A 192 -4.32 11.98 24.79
N ASN A 193 -3.17 12.53 25.18
CA ASN A 193 -2.59 13.71 24.55
C ASN A 193 -1.40 13.26 23.70
N PRO A 194 -1.63 12.81 22.45
CA PRO A 194 -0.61 12.12 21.65
C PRO A 194 0.59 13.03 21.37
N PRO A 195 1.80 12.46 21.17
CA PRO A 195 2.97 13.23 20.78
C PRO A 195 2.75 13.91 19.41
N VAL A 196 3.18 15.18 19.29
CA VAL A 196 2.73 16.09 18.20
C VAL A 196 3.83 16.52 17.21
N GLN A 197 5.02 15.93 17.27
CA GLN A 197 6.19 16.37 16.49
C GLN A 197 6.61 15.32 15.46
N PRO A 198 6.71 15.65 14.14
CA PRO A 198 7.26 14.76 13.12
C PRO A 198 8.79 14.62 13.24
N TRP A 199 9.33 13.44 12.92
CA TRP A 199 10.77 13.18 12.92
C TRP A 199 11.41 13.66 11.60
N LEU A 200 12.02 14.84 11.61
CA LEU A 200 12.87 15.31 10.51
C LEU A 200 14.34 15.13 10.89
N HIS A 201 15.14 14.57 9.99
CA HIS A 201 16.57 14.27 10.18
C HIS A 201 17.36 15.44 10.80
N THR A 202 18.11 15.15 11.86
CA THR A 202 19.08 16.06 12.50
C THR A 202 20.22 16.46 11.55
N ASP A 203 20.55 17.75 11.51
CA ASP A 203 21.75 18.28 10.82
C ASP A 203 23.04 17.85 11.55
N ILE A 204 24.10 17.63 10.77
CA ILE A 204 25.32 16.86 11.09
C ILE A 204 26.47 17.80 11.53
N ALA A 205 26.33 19.11 11.35
CA ALA A 205 27.41 20.07 11.59
C ALA A 205 27.71 20.35 13.07
N HIS A 206 26.78 20.10 13.99
CA HIS A 206 26.91 20.41 15.43
C HIS A 206 26.54 19.20 16.30
N GLN A 207 27.49 18.28 16.50
CA GLN A 207 27.28 17.07 17.32
C GLN A 207 27.06 17.34 18.82
N GLU A 208 27.31 18.55 19.30
CA GLU A 208 27.21 18.95 20.72
C GLU A 208 25.78 19.40 21.09
N GLU A 209 24.92 19.61 20.09
CA GLU A 209 23.48 19.87 20.22
C GLU A 209 22.66 18.55 20.33
N ARG A 210 23.33 17.39 20.43
CA ARG A 210 22.74 16.04 20.51
C ARG A 210 22.57 15.49 21.94
N SER A 211 22.74 16.30 23.00
CA SER A 211 22.88 15.79 24.37
C SER A 211 21.62 15.68 25.21
N ASP A 212 20.42 16.00 24.71
CA ASP A 212 19.17 15.88 25.48
C ASP A 212 17.97 15.34 24.66
N ALA A 213 18.24 14.28 23.89
CA ALA A 213 17.22 13.47 23.24
C ALA A 213 17.23 12.07 23.84
N ALA A 214 16.34 11.80 24.80
CA ALA A 214 15.58 10.55 24.68
C ALA A 214 14.57 10.72 23.56
N ASP A 215 15.04 10.78 22.30
CA ASP A 215 14.32 10.35 21.09
C ASP A 215 12.79 10.24 21.26
N TRP A 216 12.12 11.39 21.46
CA TRP A 216 10.88 11.49 22.21
C TRP A 216 9.69 10.88 21.44
N ASN A 217 9.49 9.57 21.65
CA ASN A 217 8.33 8.72 21.34
C ASN A 217 7.76 8.80 19.91
N GLU A 218 8.09 7.79 19.11
CA GLU A 218 7.71 7.55 17.71
C GLU A 218 6.27 7.94 17.34
N SER A 219 6.11 9.18 16.85
CA SER A 219 4.89 9.71 16.24
C SER A 219 4.88 9.50 14.71
N GLY A 220 5.92 8.86 14.14
CA GLY A 220 6.09 8.66 12.71
C GLY A 220 6.55 9.91 11.95
N ALA A 221 6.79 9.77 10.65
CA ALA A 221 7.35 10.83 9.80
C ALA A 221 6.45 12.09 9.70
N ASP A 222 5.16 11.96 9.97
CA ASP A 222 4.17 13.05 9.94
C ASP A 222 3.58 13.36 11.34
N GLY A 223 4.10 12.76 12.40
CA GLY A 223 3.62 13.00 13.76
C GLY A 223 2.31 12.30 14.11
N ARG A 224 1.71 11.50 13.21
CA ARG A 224 0.35 10.98 13.37
C ARG A 224 0.22 9.55 13.87
N LEU A 225 1.31 8.81 14.05
CA LEU A 225 1.27 7.36 14.29
C LEU A 225 0.34 6.96 15.46
N VAL A 226 0.44 7.68 16.59
CA VAL A 226 -0.40 7.41 17.77
C VAL A 226 -1.82 7.94 17.57
N LEU A 227 -2.00 9.15 17.04
CA LEU A 227 -3.32 9.75 16.79
C LEU A 227 -4.15 8.92 15.80
N ASP A 228 -3.54 8.48 14.70
CA ASP A 228 -4.20 7.67 13.68
C ASP A 228 -4.57 6.29 14.24
N ALA A 229 -3.75 5.71 15.11
CA ALA A 229 -4.08 4.47 15.82
C ALA A 229 -5.21 4.68 16.85
N LEU A 230 -5.19 5.76 17.63
CA LEU A 230 -6.28 6.11 18.54
C LEU A 230 -7.61 6.21 17.79
N ILE A 231 -7.64 6.89 16.65
CA ILE A 231 -8.87 7.03 15.87
C ILE A 231 -9.22 5.71 15.15
N GLY A 232 -8.25 5.00 14.59
CA GLY A 232 -8.49 3.81 13.77
C GLY A 232 -8.78 2.53 14.54
N GLU A 233 -8.20 2.38 15.74
CA GLU A 233 -8.10 1.10 16.46
C GLU A 233 -8.81 1.11 17.83
N SER A 234 -9.03 2.28 18.45
CA SER A 234 -9.63 2.37 19.81
C SER A 234 -11.01 1.73 19.93
N HIS A 235 -11.75 1.61 18.84
CA HIS A 235 -13.03 0.92 18.81
C HIS A 235 -12.94 -0.52 19.34
N ASP A 236 -11.82 -1.20 19.08
CA ASP A 236 -11.60 -2.56 19.54
C ASP A 236 -11.14 -2.63 21.02
N HIS A 237 -10.97 -1.47 21.68
CA HIS A 237 -10.48 -1.32 23.05
C HIS A 237 -11.42 -0.56 23.98
N LEU A 238 -12.55 -0.07 23.48
CA LEU A 238 -13.58 0.60 24.29
C LEU A 238 -14.69 -0.36 24.70
N SER A 239 -15.20 -0.17 25.92
CA SER A 239 -16.41 -0.85 26.42
C SER A 239 -17.65 -0.41 25.63
N ASN A 240 -18.76 -1.10 25.84
CA ASN A 240 -20.06 -0.66 25.33
C ASN A 240 -20.42 0.71 25.94
N ASN A 241 -20.54 1.75 25.10
CA ASN A 241 -20.69 3.16 25.49
C ASN A 241 -19.43 3.83 26.07
N GLY A 242 -18.25 3.21 25.90
CA GLY A 242 -16.99 3.83 26.27
C GLY A 242 -16.68 5.08 25.44
N ALA A 243 -15.73 5.90 25.89
CA ALA A 243 -15.34 7.12 25.22
C ALA A 243 -13.83 7.17 24.93
N LEU A 244 -13.47 7.75 23.79
CA LEU A 244 -12.11 8.21 23.53
C LEU A 244 -12.09 9.75 23.62
N ILE A 245 -11.19 10.28 24.44
CA ILE A 245 -10.84 11.71 24.47
C ILE A 245 -9.42 11.86 23.95
N THR A 246 -9.25 12.61 22.87
CA THR A 246 -7.92 12.88 22.32
C THR A 246 -7.83 14.27 21.71
N SER A 247 -6.61 14.69 21.38
CA SER A 247 -6.31 16.01 20.84
C SER A 247 -5.63 15.90 19.48
N CYS A 248 -5.78 16.93 18.66
CA CYS A 248 -5.04 17.13 17.43
C CYS A 248 -4.56 18.58 17.43
N SER A 249 -3.26 18.77 17.41
CA SER A 249 -2.68 20.07 17.03
C SER A 249 -2.72 20.26 15.52
N THR A 250 -2.50 21.50 15.08
CA THR A 250 -2.21 21.83 13.68
C THR A 250 -1.04 21.07 13.08
N ARG A 251 -0.15 20.56 13.93
CA ARG A 251 1.06 19.81 13.53
C ARG A 251 0.73 18.44 12.94
N HIS A 252 -0.45 17.88 13.19
CA HIS A 252 -0.84 16.58 12.65
C HIS A 252 -1.57 16.68 11.30
N GLY A 253 -2.10 17.84 10.92
CA GLY A 253 -3.01 17.99 9.77
C GLY A 253 -4.47 17.64 10.12
N HIS A 254 -5.26 18.64 10.50
CA HIS A 254 -6.59 18.39 11.05
C HIS A 254 -7.62 17.96 9.98
N GLY A 255 -7.44 18.32 8.70
CA GLY A 255 -8.28 17.78 7.61
C GLY A 255 -8.21 16.25 7.51
N LYS A 256 -7.00 15.69 7.60
CA LYS A 256 -6.77 14.24 7.66
C LYS A 256 -7.37 13.63 8.94
N THR A 257 -7.30 14.32 10.08
CA THR A 257 -7.94 13.87 11.34
C THR A 257 -9.46 13.80 11.23
N ILE A 258 -10.11 14.84 10.68
CA ILE A 258 -11.56 14.84 10.44
C ILE A 258 -11.95 13.78 9.42
N ALA A 259 -11.17 13.60 8.35
CA ALA A 259 -11.41 12.53 7.39
C ALA A 259 -11.33 11.14 8.06
N LEU A 260 -10.37 10.94 8.96
CA LEU A 260 -10.21 9.70 9.71
C LEU A 260 -11.34 9.51 10.73
N LEU A 261 -11.73 10.56 11.47
CA LEU A 261 -12.89 10.52 12.37
C LEU A 261 -14.18 10.24 11.61
N ASN A 262 -14.40 10.84 10.44
CA ASN A 262 -15.55 10.53 9.58
C ASN A 262 -15.47 9.13 8.96
N ARG A 263 -14.25 8.62 8.74
CA ARG A 263 -14.04 7.25 8.29
C ARG A 263 -14.33 6.25 9.40
N HIS A 264 -13.97 6.51 10.65
CA HIS A 264 -14.06 5.49 11.71
C HIS A 264 -15.22 5.69 12.68
N TRP A 265 -15.72 6.91 12.85
CA TRP A 265 -16.63 7.33 13.92
C TRP A 265 -17.74 8.27 13.44
N LYS A 266 -18.14 8.20 12.16
CA LYS A 266 -19.16 9.09 11.59
C LYS A 266 -20.38 9.23 12.53
N ASP A 267 -20.76 10.47 12.84
CA ASP A 267 -21.87 10.84 13.73
C ASP A 267 -21.68 10.51 15.23
N ASP A 268 -20.56 9.89 15.62
CA ASP A 268 -20.21 9.48 16.98
C ASP A 268 -19.00 10.23 17.57
N TRP A 269 -18.56 11.32 16.93
CA TRP A 269 -17.54 12.21 17.45
C TRP A 269 -18.00 13.68 17.46
N LYS A 270 -17.41 14.49 18.35
CA LYS A 270 -17.59 15.95 18.37
C LYS A 270 -16.33 16.66 18.85
N ILE A 271 -16.17 17.91 18.43
CA ILE A 271 -15.22 18.84 19.04
C ILE A 271 -15.74 19.21 20.43
N ILE A 272 -14.87 19.15 21.43
CA ILE A 272 -15.21 19.49 22.82
C ILE A 272 -14.50 20.75 23.32
N HIS A 273 -13.38 21.11 22.72
CA HIS A 273 -12.63 22.32 23.04
C HIS A 273 -11.68 22.68 21.89
N GLU A 274 -11.40 23.98 21.75
CA GLU A 274 -10.48 24.54 20.77
C GLU A 274 -9.65 25.63 21.45
N SER A 275 -8.33 25.61 21.23
CA SER A 275 -7.44 26.62 21.78
C SER A 275 -6.41 27.13 20.78
N GLU A 276 -6.05 28.40 20.95
CA GLU A 276 -5.11 29.13 20.11
C GLU A 276 -3.92 29.56 20.95
N HIS A 277 -2.72 29.32 20.43
CA HIS A 277 -1.47 29.50 21.16
C HIS A 277 -0.50 30.36 20.37
N ALA A 278 0.16 31.30 21.04
CA ALA A 278 1.25 32.06 20.45
C ALA A 278 2.46 31.15 20.20
N ILE A 279 3.17 31.41 19.10
CA ILE A 279 4.41 30.69 18.77
C ILE A 279 5.56 31.30 19.57
N ASP A 280 6.10 30.53 20.52
CA ASP A 280 7.42 30.78 21.10
C ASP A 280 8.53 30.49 20.08
N GLU A 281 9.30 31.51 19.70
CA GLU A 281 10.36 31.42 18.69
C GLU A 281 11.50 30.47 19.09
N ASN A 282 11.87 30.43 20.38
CA ASN A 282 12.97 29.60 20.86
C ASN A 282 12.60 28.10 20.88
N TYR A 283 11.31 27.83 21.04
CA TYR A 283 10.81 26.47 21.21
C TYR A 283 10.18 25.90 19.94
N HIS A 284 9.46 26.71 19.17
CA HIS A 284 8.76 26.30 17.96
C HIS A 284 9.47 26.68 16.66
N GLY A 285 10.33 27.70 16.68
CA GLY A 285 11.01 28.25 15.51
C GLY A 285 11.66 27.21 14.59
N PRO A 286 12.42 26.22 15.13
CA PRO A 286 13.06 25.18 14.31
C PRO A 286 12.09 24.31 13.49
N TYR A 287 10.83 24.21 13.92
CA TYR A 287 9.82 23.31 13.33
C TYR A 287 8.81 24.05 12.43
N LEU A 288 8.78 25.38 12.51
CA LEU A 288 7.82 26.23 11.82
C LEU A 288 7.77 25.98 10.29
N PRO A 289 8.90 25.79 9.57
CA PRO A 289 8.86 25.50 8.13
C PRO A 289 8.14 24.18 7.80
N ALA A 290 8.35 23.14 8.61
CA ALA A 290 7.70 21.84 8.41
C ALA A 290 6.18 21.95 8.64
N TRP A 291 5.76 22.69 9.67
CA TRP A 291 4.34 22.88 9.96
C TRP A 291 3.64 23.71 8.87
N GLN A 292 4.30 24.75 8.37
CA GLN A 292 3.80 25.55 7.27
C GLN A 292 3.66 24.72 5.99
N ALA A 293 4.60 23.80 5.71
CA ALA A 293 4.51 22.88 4.59
C ALA A 293 3.32 21.89 4.72
N MET A 294 3.08 21.34 5.91
CA MET A 294 1.93 20.46 6.17
C MET A 294 0.61 21.21 6.02
N GLN A 295 0.53 22.44 6.51
CA GLN A 295 -0.65 23.29 6.32
C GLN A 295 -0.89 23.64 4.85
N ALA A 296 0.16 23.90 4.09
CA ALA A 296 0.06 24.15 2.65
C ALA A 296 -0.52 22.93 1.91
N ALA A 297 -0.16 21.71 2.34
CA ALA A 297 -0.72 20.48 1.80
C ALA A 297 -2.21 20.29 2.17
N ASP A 298 -2.62 20.71 3.37
CA ASP A 298 -4.01 20.63 3.86
C ASP A 298 -4.89 21.82 3.42
N ASN A 299 -4.32 22.85 2.80
CA ASN A 299 -4.99 24.07 2.32
C ASN A 299 -5.85 24.76 3.41
N ASP A 300 -5.32 24.81 4.64
CA ASP A 300 -6.03 25.29 5.84
C ASP A 300 -5.33 26.50 6.49
N LEU A 301 -6.01 27.22 7.39
CA LEU A 301 -5.58 28.47 8.03
C LEU A 301 -5.06 28.31 9.46
N ARG A 302 -4.48 27.17 9.82
CA ARG A 302 -4.34 26.83 11.25
C ARG A 302 -2.97 27.16 11.88
N VAL A 303 -1.87 27.23 11.12
CA VAL A 303 -0.71 28.08 11.48
C VAL A 303 -0.88 29.38 10.73
N TYR A 304 -1.15 30.44 11.46
CA TYR A 304 -1.51 31.71 10.85
C TYR A 304 -0.74 32.85 11.49
N GLN A 305 -0.53 33.84 10.65
CA GLN A 305 0.03 35.12 10.99
C GLN A 305 -1.11 36.09 11.24
N ILE A 306 -0.91 36.98 12.19
CA ILE A 306 -1.83 38.09 12.47
C ILE A 306 -1.21 39.36 11.90
N ASP A 307 -1.93 40.06 11.01
CA ASP A 307 -1.47 41.34 10.48
C ASP A 307 -1.85 42.52 11.40
N ALA A 308 -1.41 43.72 11.04
CA ALA A 308 -1.74 44.95 11.78
C ALA A 308 -3.25 45.28 11.88
N ARG A 309 -4.10 44.57 11.15
CA ARG A 309 -5.56 44.71 11.19
C ARG A 309 -6.25 43.52 11.84
N GLN A 310 -5.50 42.70 12.58
CA GLN A 310 -5.99 41.51 13.28
C GLN A 310 -6.58 40.46 12.33
N ARG A 311 -6.13 40.42 11.08
CA ARG A 311 -6.59 39.42 10.10
C ARG A 311 -5.67 38.22 10.15
N ARG A 312 -6.29 37.03 10.15
CA ARG A 312 -5.59 35.75 10.11
C ARG A 312 -5.25 35.41 8.67
N PHE A 313 -3.99 35.09 8.42
CA PHE A 313 -3.56 34.71 7.09
C PHE A 313 -2.38 33.74 7.13
N ALA A 314 -2.17 33.02 6.05
CA ALA A 314 -1.00 32.18 5.85
C ALA A 314 -0.40 32.48 4.48
N ARG A 315 0.80 33.08 4.46
CA ARG A 315 1.59 33.23 3.22
C ARG A 315 2.34 31.93 2.97
N GLN A 316 2.24 31.42 1.75
CA GLN A 316 2.77 30.14 1.35
C GLN A 316 3.43 30.24 -0.03
N VAL A 317 4.34 29.33 -0.31
CA VAL A 317 4.97 29.18 -1.63
C VAL A 317 4.60 27.80 -2.17
N ALA A 318 3.96 27.75 -3.34
CA ALA A 318 3.61 26.50 -4.00
C ALA A 318 4.87 25.81 -4.56
N PRO A 319 4.81 24.50 -4.87
CA PRO A 319 5.96 23.75 -5.39
C PRO A 319 6.58 24.32 -6.68
N ASP A 320 5.80 25.07 -7.45
CA ASP A 320 6.23 25.78 -8.66
C ASP A 320 6.89 27.15 -8.38
N GLY A 321 7.07 27.51 -7.11
CA GLY A 321 7.63 28.78 -6.66
C GLY A 321 6.63 29.94 -6.60
N SER A 322 5.36 29.72 -6.94
CA SER A 322 4.35 30.77 -6.89
C SER A 322 3.91 31.08 -5.46
N GLU A 323 3.84 32.36 -5.11
CA GLU A 323 3.30 32.78 -3.81
C GLU A 323 1.78 32.74 -3.81
N PHE A 324 1.22 32.23 -2.71
CA PHE A 324 -0.20 32.34 -2.43
C PHE A 324 -0.46 32.68 -0.96
N ILE A 325 -1.59 33.33 -0.70
CA ILE A 325 -2.04 33.68 0.65
C ILE A 325 -3.38 33.02 0.88
N ILE A 326 -3.50 32.22 1.93
CA ILE A 326 -4.80 31.77 2.42
C ILE A 326 -5.25 32.78 3.47
N THR A 327 -6.51 33.22 3.42
CA THR A 327 -7.13 34.09 4.44
C THR A 327 -8.65 33.98 4.35
N THR A 328 -9.37 34.64 5.25
CA THR A 328 -10.81 34.83 5.13
C THR A 328 -11.10 36.19 4.52
N LEU A 329 -12.13 36.27 3.69
CA LEU A 329 -12.57 37.52 3.10
C LEU A 329 -14.08 37.66 3.23
N LYS A 330 -14.52 38.87 3.57
CA LYS A 330 -15.94 39.19 3.67
C LYS A 330 -16.52 39.40 2.27
N VAL A 331 -17.26 38.42 1.77
CA VAL A 331 -17.98 38.48 0.49
C VAL A 331 -19.48 38.45 0.78
N ALA A 332 -20.21 39.50 0.35
CA ALA A 332 -21.67 39.63 0.58
C ALA A 332 -22.09 39.38 2.05
N ASP A 333 -21.38 40.03 2.98
CA ASP A 333 -21.57 39.91 4.43
C ASP A 333 -21.30 38.54 5.07
N LYS A 334 -20.78 37.57 4.31
CA LYS A 334 -20.30 36.29 4.83
C LYS A 334 -18.78 36.25 4.77
N GLU A 335 -18.17 35.84 5.87
CA GLU A 335 -16.75 35.55 5.91
C GLU A 335 -16.52 34.18 5.28
N ILE A 336 -15.83 34.14 4.15
CA ILE A 336 -15.53 32.92 3.43
C ILE A 336 -14.02 32.70 3.32
N PRO A 337 -13.54 31.45 3.44
CA PRO A 337 -12.14 31.12 3.20
C PRO A 337 -11.81 31.31 1.72
N VAL A 338 -10.69 31.97 1.45
CA VAL A 338 -10.25 32.32 0.09
C VAL A 338 -8.75 32.12 -0.08
N ARG A 339 -8.33 31.90 -1.32
CA ARG A 339 -6.92 31.81 -1.72
C ARG A 339 -6.56 32.96 -2.66
N PHE A 340 -5.56 33.73 -2.30
CA PHE A 340 -4.95 34.76 -3.13
C PHE A 340 -3.75 34.15 -3.84
N THR A 341 -3.75 34.04 -5.16
CA THR A 341 -2.62 33.57 -5.95
C THR A 341 -2.00 34.74 -6.70
N ARG A 342 -0.68 34.88 -6.66
CA ARG A 342 0.03 35.97 -7.34
C ARG A 342 -0.08 35.81 -8.86
N THR A 343 -0.28 36.92 -9.56
CA THR A 343 -0.37 37.02 -11.02
C THR A 343 0.46 38.19 -11.53
N ASP A 344 0.68 38.27 -12.84
CA ASP A 344 1.40 39.39 -13.48
C ASP A 344 0.77 40.77 -13.23
N ARG A 345 -0.53 40.81 -12.87
CA ARG A 345 -1.31 42.04 -12.69
C ARG A 345 -1.73 42.32 -11.24
N GLY A 346 -1.34 41.47 -10.29
CA GLY A 346 -1.79 41.56 -8.89
C GLY A 346 -2.06 40.19 -8.27
N TRP A 347 -3.20 40.03 -7.62
CA TRP A 347 -3.63 38.79 -6.96
C TRP A 347 -4.98 38.32 -7.50
N ARG A 348 -5.09 37.03 -7.77
CA ARG A 348 -6.36 36.35 -8.06
C ARG A 348 -6.90 35.72 -6.79
N ILE A 349 -8.14 36.02 -6.43
CA ILE A 349 -8.82 35.47 -5.27
C ILE A 349 -9.76 34.35 -5.73
N THR A 350 -9.60 33.15 -5.21
CA THR A 350 -10.51 32.02 -5.44
C THR A 350 -11.19 31.56 -4.16
N ASP A 351 -12.37 30.96 -4.28
CA ASP A 351 -13.03 30.26 -3.19
C ASP A 351 -12.43 28.86 -2.94
N THR A 352 -13.04 28.08 -2.04
CA THR A 352 -12.62 26.70 -1.72
C THR A 352 -12.84 25.69 -2.85
N HIS A 353 -13.61 26.05 -3.88
CA HIS A 353 -13.85 25.21 -5.06
C HIS A 353 -12.94 25.60 -6.24
N GLY A 354 -12.09 26.62 -6.06
CA GLY A 354 -11.20 27.12 -7.11
C GLY A 354 -11.88 28.09 -8.07
N GLU A 355 -13.11 28.50 -7.81
CA GLU A 355 -13.79 29.51 -8.62
C GLU A 355 -13.21 30.89 -8.32
N THR A 356 -12.94 31.67 -9.36
CA THR A 356 -12.40 33.03 -9.20
C THR A 356 -13.48 33.96 -8.69
N ILE A 357 -13.29 34.49 -7.50
CA ILE A 357 -14.16 35.51 -6.90
C ILE A 357 -13.88 36.87 -7.54
N ARG A 358 -12.60 37.28 -7.59
CA ARG A 358 -12.13 38.55 -8.21
C ARG A 358 -10.61 38.62 -8.31
N GLU A 359 -10.09 39.57 -9.09
CA GLU A 359 -8.67 39.93 -9.13
C GLU A 359 -8.45 41.35 -8.55
N ILE A 360 -7.35 41.56 -7.82
CA ILE A 360 -7.03 42.81 -7.12
C ILE A 360 -5.55 43.22 -7.34
N PRO A 361 -5.20 44.52 -7.29
CA PRO A 361 -3.79 44.96 -7.43
C PRO A 361 -2.91 44.57 -6.23
N LEU A 362 -1.58 44.64 -6.39
CA LEU A 362 -0.57 44.18 -5.39
C LEU A 362 -0.65 44.85 -4.01
N ASP A 363 -1.13 46.08 -3.95
CA ASP A 363 -1.22 46.94 -2.76
C ASP A 363 -2.65 47.05 -2.21
N HIS A 364 -3.58 46.25 -2.74
CA HIS A 364 -4.98 46.30 -2.34
C HIS A 364 -5.14 46.04 -0.83
N PRO A 365 -5.98 46.82 -0.13
CA PRO A 365 -6.12 46.71 1.32
C PRO A 365 -6.54 45.31 1.77
N ASP A 366 -7.26 44.53 0.97
CA ASP A 366 -7.63 43.17 1.40
C ASP A 366 -6.44 42.21 1.50
N ILE A 367 -5.28 42.55 0.97
CA ILE A 367 -4.06 41.75 1.11
C ILE A 367 -3.51 41.89 2.54
N PRO A 368 -3.24 40.78 3.25
CA PRO A 368 -2.59 40.80 4.56
C PRO A 368 -1.24 41.51 4.55
N GLY A 369 -1.00 42.36 5.54
CA GLY A 369 0.27 43.05 5.75
C GLY A 369 1.38 42.12 6.26
N PRO A 370 2.56 42.65 6.66
CA PRO A 370 3.54 41.85 7.39
C PRO A 370 2.94 41.30 8.69
N ALA A 371 3.37 40.10 9.07
CA ALA A 371 2.96 39.46 10.31
C ALA A 371 3.44 40.27 11.52
N LEU A 372 2.57 40.46 12.51
CA LEU A 372 2.91 41.00 13.81
C LEU A 372 3.18 39.90 14.83
N THR A 373 2.41 38.80 14.77
CA THR A 373 2.54 37.62 15.61
C THR A 373 2.18 36.36 14.83
N GLU A 374 2.65 35.21 15.31
CA GLU A 374 2.33 33.90 14.76
C GLU A 374 1.63 33.04 15.81
N HIS A 375 0.63 32.27 15.36
CA HIS A 375 -0.22 31.45 16.22
C HIS A 375 -0.43 30.04 15.64
N TRP A 376 -0.73 29.10 16.51
CA TRP A 376 -1.10 27.73 16.18
C TRP A 376 -2.34 27.27 16.96
N TYR A 377 -2.91 26.11 16.57
CA TYR A 377 -4.23 25.65 17.03
C TYR A 377 -4.18 24.26 17.66
N TYR A 378 -5.02 24.04 18.67
CA TYR A 378 -5.35 22.73 19.22
C TYR A 378 -6.86 22.48 19.15
N THR A 379 -7.24 21.27 18.75
CA THR A 379 -8.62 20.81 18.82
C THR A 379 -8.68 19.54 19.66
N TYR A 380 -9.64 19.48 20.58
CA TYR A 380 -9.92 18.30 21.39
C TYR A 380 -11.21 17.64 20.94
N TYR A 381 -11.20 16.31 20.87
CA TYR A 381 -12.32 15.50 20.40
C TYR A 381 -12.82 14.57 21.49
N LEU A 382 -14.13 14.41 21.54
CA LEU A 382 -14.80 13.31 22.22
C LEU A 382 -15.39 12.37 21.17
N ILE A 383 -15.01 11.11 21.25
CA ILE A 383 -15.53 10.02 20.44
C ILE A 383 -16.28 9.06 21.36
N LYS A 384 -17.47 8.60 20.96
CA LYS A 384 -18.30 7.69 21.75
C LYS A 384 -18.48 6.34 21.04
N ALA A 385 -18.07 5.26 21.69
CA ALA A 385 -18.28 3.90 21.21
C ALA A 385 -19.70 3.42 21.43
N ARG A 386 -20.56 3.60 20.42
CA ARG A 386 -21.89 2.98 20.40
C ARG A 386 -21.78 1.58 19.82
N ARG A 387 -22.20 0.57 20.57
CA ARG A 387 -22.21 -0.83 20.11
C ARG A 387 -23.59 -1.45 20.21
N ARG A 388 -23.91 -2.33 19.27
CA ARG A 388 -25.13 -3.15 19.27
C ARG A 388 -24.75 -4.61 19.46
N ARG A 389 -25.61 -5.37 20.12
CA ARG A 389 -25.47 -6.83 20.22
C ARG A 389 -26.28 -7.49 19.12
N GLU A 390 -25.65 -8.41 18.42
CA GLU A 390 -26.32 -9.35 17.52
C GLU A 390 -26.10 -10.77 18.01
N LYS A 391 -26.94 -11.70 17.54
CA LYS A 391 -26.89 -13.11 17.90
C LYS A 391 -26.94 -13.95 16.63
N ASP A 392 -26.06 -14.94 16.56
CA ASP A 392 -26.11 -16.02 15.57
C ASP A 392 -26.19 -17.38 16.26
N ALA A 393 -26.01 -18.46 15.50
CA ALA A 393 -26.02 -19.82 16.02
C ALA A 393 -24.88 -20.12 17.02
N LEU A 394 -23.81 -19.31 17.06
CA LEU A 394 -22.64 -19.52 17.93
C LEU A 394 -22.72 -18.71 19.22
N GLY A 395 -23.62 -17.72 19.30
CA GLY A 395 -23.81 -16.89 20.48
C GLY A 395 -24.02 -15.43 20.13
N GLU A 396 -23.81 -14.56 21.13
CA GLU A 396 -23.92 -13.11 20.98
C GLU A 396 -22.55 -12.47 20.75
N LEU A 397 -22.52 -11.35 20.03
CA LEU A 397 -21.32 -10.54 19.85
C LEU A 397 -21.69 -9.06 19.82
N SER A 398 -20.84 -8.23 20.43
CA SER A 398 -20.94 -6.78 20.36
C SER A 398 -20.24 -6.23 19.11
N ILE A 399 -20.93 -5.38 18.35
CA ILE A 399 -20.55 -4.85 17.02
C ILE A 399 -20.70 -3.32 17.04
N PRO A 400 -19.85 -2.53 16.35
CA PRO A 400 -20.09 -1.08 16.22
C PRO A 400 -21.51 -0.78 15.73
N SER A 401 -22.15 0.26 16.26
CA SER A 401 -23.51 0.64 15.83
C SER A 401 -23.52 1.42 14.51
N ASP A 402 -22.42 2.10 14.19
CA ASP A 402 -22.28 2.94 13.01
C ASP A 402 -21.99 2.14 11.72
N VAL A 403 -21.66 0.85 11.82
CA VAL A 403 -21.43 -0.05 10.67
C VAL A 403 -22.68 -0.81 10.22
N TYR A 404 -22.75 -1.15 8.93
CA TYR A 404 -23.83 -1.97 8.37
C TYR A 404 -23.56 -3.49 8.40
N TYR A 405 -22.31 -3.94 8.55
CA TYR A 405 -22.03 -5.38 8.67
C TYR A 405 -22.51 -5.92 10.00
N GLY A 406 -22.79 -7.23 10.08
CA GLY A 406 -23.35 -7.89 11.24
C GLY A 406 -22.38 -8.87 11.89
N ILE A 407 -22.93 -9.77 12.70
CA ILE A 407 -22.15 -10.70 13.53
C ILE A 407 -21.27 -11.65 12.72
N HIS A 408 -21.70 -12.09 11.54
CA HIS A 408 -20.90 -13.01 10.72
C HIS A 408 -19.66 -12.32 10.16
N ALA A 409 -19.81 -11.09 9.65
CA ALA A 409 -18.67 -10.30 9.21
C ALA A 409 -17.72 -9.95 10.37
N GLU A 410 -18.24 -9.63 11.56
CA GLU A 410 -17.41 -9.33 12.72
C GLU A 410 -16.60 -10.55 13.18
N ARG A 411 -17.21 -11.75 13.19
CA ARG A 411 -16.48 -13.00 13.44
C ARG A 411 -15.40 -13.23 12.38
N GLY A 412 -15.73 -13.03 11.10
CA GLY A 412 -14.77 -13.13 9.99
C GLY A 412 -13.60 -12.16 10.15
N ARG A 413 -13.88 -10.90 10.46
CA ARG A 413 -12.87 -9.86 10.72
C ARG A 413 -11.91 -10.27 11.84
N ARG A 414 -12.44 -10.78 12.96
CA ARG A 414 -11.62 -11.21 14.11
C ARG A 414 -10.82 -12.48 13.83
N ASN A 415 -11.42 -13.47 13.18
CA ASN A 415 -10.81 -14.79 12.97
C ASN A 415 -9.72 -14.78 11.88
N PHE A 416 -9.83 -13.88 10.91
CA PHE A 416 -8.98 -13.87 9.72
C PHE A 416 -8.10 -12.61 9.62
N ALA A 417 -7.81 -11.94 10.75
CA ALA A 417 -6.98 -10.72 10.82
C ALA A 417 -5.48 -10.99 10.58
N VAL A 418 -5.13 -11.56 9.42
CA VAL A 418 -3.76 -11.96 9.05
C VAL A 418 -3.11 -11.06 8.00
N SER A 419 -3.89 -10.25 7.29
CA SER A 419 -3.44 -9.24 6.33
C SER A 419 -4.16 -7.93 6.57
N ARG A 420 -3.58 -6.83 6.08
CA ARG A 420 -4.23 -5.51 6.06
C ARG A 420 -5.24 -5.37 4.91
N ASP A 421 -5.15 -6.22 3.89
CA ASP A 421 -6.06 -6.18 2.74
C ASP A 421 -7.43 -6.76 3.10
N THR A 422 -8.47 -5.95 2.91
CA THR A 422 -9.87 -6.33 3.15
C THR A 422 -10.65 -6.39 1.85
N ILE A 423 -11.83 -7.03 1.88
CA ILE A 423 -12.76 -6.99 0.74
C ILE A 423 -13.17 -5.54 0.41
N GLY A 424 -13.18 -4.65 1.40
CA GLY A 424 -13.35 -3.20 1.24
C GLY A 424 -12.39 -2.57 0.23
N ASP A 425 -11.18 -3.10 0.09
CA ASP A 425 -10.13 -2.58 -0.77
C ASP A 425 -10.26 -3.07 -2.22
N TRP A 426 -11.23 -3.95 -2.52
CA TRP A 426 -11.47 -4.55 -3.85
C TRP A 426 -12.81 -4.08 -4.44
N PRO A 427 -12.87 -2.85 -4.98
CA PRO A 427 -14.13 -2.22 -5.38
C PRO A 427 -14.84 -2.95 -6.53
N ASN A 428 -14.10 -3.50 -7.49
CA ASN A 428 -14.70 -4.29 -8.58
C ASN A 428 -15.40 -5.54 -8.04
N TYR A 429 -14.84 -6.20 -7.04
CA TYR A 429 -15.45 -7.39 -6.44
C TYR A 429 -16.71 -7.04 -5.64
N LEU A 430 -16.65 -5.99 -4.82
CA LEU A 430 -17.83 -5.49 -4.10
C LEU A 430 -18.96 -5.06 -5.03
N ARG A 431 -18.65 -4.33 -6.10
CA ARG A 431 -19.63 -3.91 -7.11
C ARG A 431 -20.30 -5.13 -7.76
N CYS A 432 -19.52 -6.13 -8.15
CA CYS A 432 -20.05 -7.34 -8.79
C CYS A 432 -20.93 -8.17 -7.83
N LEU A 433 -20.54 -8.29 -6.56
CA LEU A 433 -21.37 -8.94 -5.53
C LEU A 433 -22.68 -8.16 -5.34
N ALA A 434 -22.65 -6.84 -5.26
CA ALA A 434 -23.85 -6.01 -5.13
C ALA A 434 -24.77 -6.10 -6.37
N MET A 435 -24.23 -6.09 -7.58
CA MET A 435 -24.99 -6.32 -8.83
C MET A 435 -25.69 -7.68 -8.80
N LEU A 436 -24.98 -8.73 -8.38
CA LEU A 436 -25.56 -10.07 -8.22
C LEU A 436 -26.69 -10.07 -7.20
N LYS A 437 -26.51 -9.43 -6.05
CA LYS A 437 -27.55 -9.34 -5.00
C LYS A 437 -28.77 -8.54 -5.45
N LYS A 438 -28.57 -7.48 -6.22
CA LYS A 438 -29.67 -6.72 -6.86
C LYS A 438 -30.45 -7.60 -7.85
N ALA A 439 -29.76 -8.28 -8.77
CA ALA A 439 -30.40 -9.19 -9.72
C ALA A 439 -31.19 -10.31 -9.02
N ALA A 440 -30.66 -10.83 -7.91
CA ALA A 440 -31.32 -11.84 -7.11
C ALA A 440 -32.57 -11.32 -6.40
N ALA A 441 -32.54 -10.10 -5.86
CA ALA A 441 -33.72 -9.48 -5.25
C ALA A 441 -34.84 -9.30 -6.28
N LEU A 442 -34.50 -8.80 -7.48
CA LEU A 442 -35.46 -8.66 -8.60
C LEU A 442 -36.06 -10.01 -9.01
N THR A 443 -35.20 -11.01 -9.21
CA THR A 443 -35.63 -12.38 -9.57
C THR A 443 -36.54 -12.97 -8.50
N ASN A 444 -36.17 -12.81 -7.22
CA ASN A 444 -36.94 -13.34 -6.10
C ASN A 444 -38.29 -12.64 -5.94
N ALA A 445 -38.40 -11.35 -6.26
CA ALA A 445 -39.69 -10.66 -6.28
C ALA A 445 -40.57 -11.15 -7.43
N GLU A 446 -40.02 -11.32 -8.63
CA GLU A 446 -40.77 -11.77 -9.81
C GLU A 446 -41.37 -13.16 -9.62
N ILE A 447 -40.63 -14.08 -9.01
CA ILE A 447 -41.14 -15.44 -8.71
C ILE A 447 -41.96 -15.51 -7.42
N GLY A 448 -42.20 -14.37 -6.75
CA GLY A 448 -42.95 -14.29 -5.50
C GLY A 448 -42.27 -14.93 -4.28
N ALA A 449 -40.94 -15.11 -4.33
CA ALA A 449 -40.17 -15.67 -3.21
C ALA A 449 -39.89 -14.65 -2.09
N ILE A 450 -39.92 -13.35 -2.40
CA ILE A 450 -39.88 -12.25 -1.42
C ILE A 450 -40.87 -11.15 -1.82
N GLU A 451 -41.30 -10.33 -0.86
CA GLU A 451 -42.20 -9.21 -1.14
C GLU A 451 -41.52 -8.14 -2.02
N PRO A 452 -42.25 -7.49 -2.96
CA PRO A 452 -41.70 -6.43 -3.81
C PRO A 452 -41.06 -5.29 -3.01
N SER A 453 -41.69 -4.86 -1.90
CA SER A 453 -41.14 -3.77 -1.07
C SER A 453 -39.79 -4.10 -0.42
N ILE A 454 -39.55 -5.38 -0.10
CA ILE A 454 -38.27 -5.85 0.42
C ILE A 454 -37.24 -5.87 -0.70
N ALA A 455 -37.63 -6.37 -1.88
CA ALA A 455 -36.75 -6.40 -3.05
C ALA A 455 -36.30 -4.99 -3.47
N ASP A 456 -37.23 -4.02 -3.51
CA ASP A 456 -36.93 -2.63 -3.83
C ASP A 456 -35.92 -2.02 -2.86
N ALA A 457 -36.07 -2.27 -1.55
CA ALA A 457 -35.14 -1.79 -0.53
C ALA A 457 -33.75 -2.43 -0.65
N ILE A 458 -33.68 -3.74 -0.96
CA ILE A 458 -32.40 -4.43 -1.23
C ILE A 458 -31.75 -3.87 -2.49
N CYS A 459 -32.52 -3.61 -3.55
CA CYS A 459 -32.02 -3.00 -4.79
C CYS A 459 -31.44 -1.61 -4.54
N ALA A 460 -32.14 -0.77 -3.77
CA ALA A 460 -31.67 0.56 -3.39
C ALA A 460 -30.36 0.50 -2.58
N ALA A 461 -30.27 -0.40 -1.60
CA ALA A 461 -29.03 -0.63 -0.84
C ALA A 461 -27.90 -1.14 -1.73
N ALA A 462 -28.17 -2.06 -2.66
CA ALA A 462 -27.19 -2.58 -3.61
C ALA A 462 -26.69 -1.48 -4.54
N ASP A 463 -27.57 -0.59 -5.02
CA ASP A 463 -27.19 0.57 -5.81
C ASP A 463 -26.28 1.53 -5.06
N GLU A 464 -26.43 1.69 -3.74
CA GLU A 464 -25.47 2.46 -2.94
C GLU A 464 -24.08 1.81 -2.91
N VAL A 465 -23.98 0.47 -2.83
CA VAL A 465 -22.69 -0.24 -2.92
C VAL A 465 -22.09 -0.12 -4.32
N ILE A 466 -22.89 -0.36 -5.37
CA ILE A 466 -22.46 -0.28 -6.78
C ILE A 466 -21.87 1.11 -7.09
N ASN A 467 -22.52 2.15 -6.61
CA ASN A 467 -22.11 3.55 -6.82
C ASN A 467 -21.03 4.03 -5.82
N GLY A 468 -20.52 3.16 -4.95
CA GLY A 468 -19.46 3.53 -3.98
C GLY A 468 -19.93 4.48 -2.86
N ARG A 469 -21.23 4.56 -2.59
CA ARG A 469 -21.80 5.39 -1.52
C ARG A 469 -21.71 4.74 -0.13
N ILE A 470 -21.54 3.42 -0.08
CA ILE A 470 -21.22 2.69 1.16
C ILE A 470 -19.70 2.58 1.28
N ALA A 471 -19.15 3.15 2.36
CA ALA A 471 -17.72 3.20 2.58
C ALA A 471 -17.08 1.81 2.77
N PRO A 472 -15.81 1.61 2.34
CA PRO A 472 -15.07 0.35 2.48
C PRO A 472 -15.05 -0.25 3.90
N ARG A 473 -15.12 0.58 4.94
CA ARG A 473 -15.16 0.16 6.36
C ARG A 473 -16.30 -0.82 6.69
N HIS A 474 -17.36 -0.82 5.88
CA HIS A 474 -18.48 -1.74 6.03
C HIS A 474 -18.16 -3.15 5.51
N PHE A 475 -16.99 -3.36 4.91
CA PHE A 475 -16.53 -4.63 4.36
C PHE A 475 -15.17 -5.06 4.95
N PRO A 476 -15.06 -5.24 6.28
CA PRO A 476 -13.77 -5.36 6.96
C PRO A 476 -13.15 -6.75 6.89
N VAL A 477 -13.81 -7.72 6.25
CA VAL A 477 -13.32 -9.10 6.17
C VAL A 477 -12.01 -9.12 5.38
N CYS A 478 -10.99 -9.77 5.94
CA CYS A 478 -9.72 -9.99 5.26
C CYS A 478 -9.91 -10.78 3.97
N VAL A 479 -9.17 -10.41 2.92
CA VAL A 479 -9.15 -11.16 1.65
C VAL A 479 -8.81 -12.63 1.90
N LEU A 480 -7.77 -12.88 2.69
CA LEU A 480 -7.34 -14.22 3.09
C LEU A 480 -8.20 -14.73 4.25
N GLN A 481 -9.26 -15.44 3.90
CA GLN A 481 -10.20 -16.03 4.86
C GLN A 481 -10.39 -17.53 4.62
N GLY A 482 -10.71 -18.24 5.70
CA GLY A 482 -11.12 -19.65 5.66
C GLY A 482 -12.61 -19.82 5.33
N GLY A 483 -13.01 -21.07 5.07
CA GLY A 483 -14.42 -21.44 4.89
C GLY A 483 -15.02 -21.04 3.54
N GLY A 484 -14.23 -21.05 2.45
CA GLY A 484 -14.75 -20.90 1.09
C GLY A 484 -15.42 -19.56 0.76
N GLY A 485 -15.04 -18.48 1.48
CA GLY A 485 -15.58 -17.13 1.24
C GLY A 485 -16.90 -16.82 1.96
N VAL A 486 -17.35 -17.65 2.90
CA VAL A 486 -18.59 -17.43 3.67
C VAL A 486 -18.59 -16.06 4.37
N SER A 487 -17.46 -15.62 4.91
CA SER A 487 -17.40 -14.32 5.60
C SER A 487 -17.61 -13.16 4.64
N THR A 488 -17.02 -13.20 3.45
CA THR A 488 -17.27 -12.20 2.40
C THR A 488 -18.73 -12.17 1.96
N HIS A 489 -19.31 -13.36 1.76
CA HIS A 489 -20.68 -13.48 1.32
C HIS A 489 -21.68 -12.98 2.37
N MET A 490 -21.48 -13.37 3.63
CA MET A 490 -22.31 -12.90 4.73
C MET A 490 -22.10 -11.41 4.99
N ASN A 491 -20.89 -10.89 4.82
CA ASN A 491 -20.64 -9.47 4.96
C ASN A 491 -21.49 -8.63 3.99
N ILE A 492 -21.54 -8.99 2.69
CA ILE A 492 -22.43 -8.25 1.76
C ILE A 492 -23.91 -8.46 2.10
N ASN A 493 -24.32 -9.67 2.53
CA ASN A 493 -25.70 -9.93 2.94
C ASN A 493 -26.14 -9.06 4.12
N GLU A 494 -25.32 -8.98 5.17
CA GLU A 494 -25.59 -8.20 6.38
C GLU A 494 -25.60 -6.70 6.08
N VAL A 495 -24.66 -6.21 5.27
CA VAL A 495 -24.62 -4.79 4.87
C VAL A 495 -25.89 -4.40 4.13
N LEU A 496 -26.29 -5.18 3.13
CA LEU A 496 -27.50 -4.90 2.36
C LEU A 496 -28.77 -5.06 3.21
N ALA A 497 -28.83 -6.06 4.09
CA ALA A 497 -29.97 -6.25 4.99
C ALA A 497 -30.12 -5.08 5.96
N ASN A 498 -29.06 -4.66 6.65
CA ASN A 498 -29.12 -3.54 7.59
C ASN A 498 -29.48 -2.23 6.87
N ARG A 499 -28.91 -1.98 5.69
CA ARG A 499 -29.24 -0.78 4.92
C ARG A 499 -30.68 -0.80 4.41
N ALA A 500 -31.17 -1.94 3.92
CA ALA A 500 -32.56 -2.10 3.49
C ALA A 500 -33.55 -1.94 4.65
N ASN A 501 -33.23 -2.43 5.85
CA ASN A 501 -34.04 -2.17 7.04
C ASN A 501 -34.07 -0.70 7.39
N GLU A 502 -32.94 0.00 7.32
CA GLU A 502 -32.91 1.43 7.61
C GLU A 502 -33.76 2.23 6.62
N ILE A 503 -33.76 1.85 5.33
CA ILE A 503 -34.64 2.43 4.31
C ILE A 503 -36.12 2.20 4.65
N LEU A 504 -36.49 1.00 5.09
CA LEU A 504 -37.90 0.62 5.34
C LEU A 504 -38.43 1.01 6.73
N THR A 505 -37.56 1.10 7.73
CA THR A 505 -37.94 1.19 9.15
C THR A 505 -37.29 2.38 9.86
N GLY A 506 -36.33 3.06 9.24
CA GLY A 506 -35.57 4.16 9.82
C GLY A 506 -34.45 3.73 10.77
N ARG A 507 -34.18 2.43 10.93
CA ARG A 507 -33.08 1.91 11.76
C ARG A 507 -32.43 0.64 11.19
N LYS A 508 -31.18 0.40 11.58
CA LYS A 508 -30.47 -0.88 11.36
C LYS A 508 -31.10 -2.00 12.22
N GLY A 509 -30.86 -3.24 11.81
CA GLY A 509 -31.44 -4.45 12.41
C GLY A 509 -31.98 -5.38 11.33
N TYR A 510 -32.70 -6.41 11.76
CA TYR A 510 -33.27 -7.43 10.87
C TYR A 510 -34.79 -7.59 11.02
N ASP A 511 -35.49 -6.51 11.39
CA ASP A 511 -36.93 -6.51 11.68
C ASP A 511 -37.80 -6.84 10.45
N ARG A 512 -37.42 -6.31 9.28
CA ARG A 512 -38.13 -6.49 8.00
C ARG A 512 -37.30 -7.27 6.97
N VAL A 513 -36.00 -7.00 6.90
CA VAL A 513 -35.10 -7.65 5.93
C VAL A 513 -34.06 -8.47 6.67
N HIS A 514 -33.99 -9.76 6.38
CA HIS A 514 -33.09 -10.70 7.02
C HIS A 514 -31.99 -11.13 6.04
N PRO A 515 -30.71 -11.17 6.45
CA PRO A 515 -29.60 -11.49 5.54
C PRO A 515 -29.72 -12.87 4.90
N PHE A 516 -30.32 -13.85 5.59
CA PHE A 516 -30.53 -15.19 5.04
C PHE A 516 -31.83 -15.32 4.26
N ASP A 517 -32.95 -14.93 4.85
CA ASP A 517 -34.28 -15.24 4.31
C ASP A 517 -34.66 -14.37 3.11
N HIS A 518 -34.03 -13.20 3.00
CA HIS A 518 -34.34 -12.22 1.96
C HIS A 518 -33.13 -11.96 1.05
N VAL A 519 -32.02 -11.46 1.61
CA VAL A 519 -30.85 -11.06 0.78
C VAL A 519 -30.15 -12.27 0.16
N ASN A 520 -30.10 -13.40 0.88
CA ASN A 520 -29.52 -14.65 0.41
C ASN A 520 -30.54 -15.67 -0.12
N ARG A 521 -31.80 -15.26 -0.35
CA ARG A 521 -32.85 -16.17 -0.79
C ARG A 521 -32.48 -16.82 -2.14
N ASN A 522 -32.64 -18.15 -2.23
CA ASN A 522 -32.30 -18.98 -3.40
C ASN A 522 -30.80 -19.04 -3.76
N GLN A 523 -29.89 -18.76 -2.81
CA GLN A 523 -28.45 -18.68 -3.05
C GLN A 523 -27.61 -19.46 -2.05
N SER A 524 -26.39 -19.80 -2.45
CA SER A 524 -25.34 -20.29 -1.56
C SER A 524 -24.10 -19.39 -1.63
N THR A 525 -23.18 -19.55 -0.68
CA THR A 525 -21.86 -18.93 -0.81
C THR A 525 -21.13 -19.43 -2.05
N ASN A 526 -21.25 -20.72 -2.33
CA ASN A 526 -20.41 -21.39 -3.32
C ASN A 526 -20.69 -20.88 -4.74
N ASP A 527 -21.96 -20.67 -5.08
CA ASP A 527 -22.29 -20.09 -6.39
C ASP A 527 -22.14 -18.57 -6.43
N VAL A 528 -22.45 -17.84 -5.35
CA VAL A 528 -22.37 -16.38 -5.32
C VAL A 528 -20.93 -15.85 -5.33
N VAL A 529 -20.06 -16.36 -4.46
CA VAL A 529 -18.67 -15.89 -4.32
C VAL A 529 -17.90 -16.14 -5.62
N ILE A 530 -18.04 -17.33 -6.19
CA ILE A 530 -17.39 -17.69 -7.46
C ILE A 530 -17.93 -16.82 -8.60
N SER A 531 -19.25 -16.65 -8.70
CA SER A 531 -19.86 -15.82 -9.75
C SER A 531 -19.43 -14.35 -9.63
N GLY A 532 -19.47 -13.80 -8.41
CA GLY A 532 -19.02 -12.44 -8.13
C GLY A 532 -17.54 -12.24 -8.46
N PHE A 533 -16.69 -13.22 -8.14
CA PHE A 533 -15.26 -13.16 -8.43
C PHE A 533 -14.99 -13.25 -9.93
N ARG A 534 -15.67 -14.13 -10.67
CA ARG A 534 -15.54 -14.20 -12.13
C ARG A 534 -15.97 -12.90 -12.81
N LEU A 535 -17.08 -12.30 -12.38
CA LEU A 535 -17.49 -10.97 -12.85
C LEU A 535 -16.47 -9.88 -12.53
N ALA A 536 -15.87 -9.92 -11.33
CA ALA A 536 -14.81 -9.00 -10.95
C ALA A 536 -13.57 -9.18 -11.84
N MET A 537 -13.15 -10.43 -12.07
CA MET A 537 -12.02 -10.74 -12.96
C MET A 537 -12.25 -10.27 -14.39
N HIS A 538 -13.48 -10.36 -14.92
CA HIS A 538 -13.79 -9.74 -16.21
C HIS A 538 -13.42 -8.24 -16.20
N ARG A 539 -13.84 -7.49 -15.17
CA ARG A 539 -13.53 -6.06 -15.05
C ARG A 539 -12.03 -5.79 -14.89
N GLU A 540 -11.35 -6.53 -14.01
CA GLU A 540 -9.90 -6.41 -13.80
C GLU A 540 -9.11 -6.65 -15.10
N LEU A 541 -9.52 -7.64 -15.90
CA LEU A 541 -8.92 -7.93 -17.20
C LEU A 541 -9.17 -6.82 -18.21
N MET A 542 -10.39 -6.26 -18.25
CA MET A 542 -10.69 -5.13 -19.12
C MET A 542 -9.90 -3.87 -18.74
N ASP A 543 -9.77 -3.58 -17.44
CA ASP A 543 -8.96 -2.47 -16.93
C ASP A 543 -7.48 -2.65 -17.32
N LEU A 544 -6.94 -3.87 -17.19
CA LEU A 544 -5.60 -4.21 -17.64
C LEU A 544 -5.43 -4.08 -19.16
N ILE A 545 -6.41 -4.51 -19.96
CA ILE A 545 -6.37 -4.36 -21.42
C ILE A 545 -6.27 -2.88 -21.80
N VAL A 546 -7.06 -2.00 -21.17
CA VAL A 546 -6.99 -0.55 -21.40
C VAL A 546 -5.59 -0.02 -21.07
N ALA A 547 -5.00 -0.44 -19.95
CA ALA A 547 -3.65 -0.05 -19.56
C ALA A 547 -2.57 -0.55 -20.54
N LEU A 548 -2.69 -1.78 -21.04
CA LEU A 548 -1.78 -2.37 -22.02
C LEU A 548 -1.88 -1.70 -23.39
N ARG A 549 -3.06 -1.21 -23.79
CA ARG A 549 -3.21 -0.43 -25.04
C ARG A 549 -2.41 0.88 -25.02
N ILE A 550 -2.31 1.54 -23.87
CA ILE A 550 -1.44 2.72 -23.73
C ILE A 550 0.03 2.37 -24.03
N LEU A 551 0.48 1.19 -23.58
CA LEU A 551 1.83 0.70 -23.89
C LEU A 551 1.95 0.28 -25.36
N GLU A 552 0.92 -0.36 -25.91
CA GLU A 552 0.83 -0.73 -27.33
C GLU A 552 1.02 0.48 -28.24
N ASP A 553 0.28 1.57 -27.99
CA ASP A 553 0.31 2.80 -28.79
C ASP A 553 1.72 3.41 -28.82
N VAL A 554 2.37 3.51 -27.65
CA VAL A 554 3.72 4.08 -27.54
C VAL A 554 4.76 3.18 -28.23
N LEU A 555 4.64 1.86 -28.12
CA LEU A 555 5.54 0.92 -28.80
C LEU A 555 5.36 0.94 -30.32
N GLU A 556 4.13 1.11 -30.79
CA GLU A 556 3.82 1.29 -32.21
C GLU A 556 4.43 2.60 -32.75
N GLU A 557 4.30 3.70 -32.01
CA GLU A 557 4.94 4.97 -32.35
C GLU A 557 6.46 4.83 -32.44
N LYS A 558 7.11 4.18 -31.47
CA LYS A 558 8.57 3.96 -31.49
C LYS A 558 9.00 3.03 -32.63
N THR A 559 8.19 2.03 -32.94
CA THR A 559 8.42 1.14 -34.09
C THR A 559 8.40 1.93 -35.40
N ALA A 560 7.44 2.84 -35.57
CA ALA A 560 7.35 3.69 -36.76
C ALA A 560 8.48 4.74 -36.81
N THR A 561 8.77 5.39 -35.68
CA THR A 561 9.79 6.45 -35.57
C THR A 561 11.18 5.92 -35.94
N TYR A 562 11.54 4.74 -35.44
CA TYR A 562 12.87 4.16 -35.65
C TYR A 562 12.89 3.08 -36.74
N LYS A 563 11.88 3.06 -37.62
CA LYS A 563 11.74 2.09 -38.71
C LYS A 563 13.03 1.92 -39.50
N ASP A 564 13.67 3.05 -39.81
CA ASP A 564 14.86 3.13 -40.66
C ASP A 564 16.15 3.44 -39.88
N THR A 565 16.11 3.40 -38.55
CA THR A 565 17.31 3.64 -37.71
C THR A 565 18.07 2.33 -37.51
N VAL A 566 19.21 2.18 -38.19
CA VAL A 566 20.03 0.95 -38.12
C VAL A 566 20.82 0.88 -36.81
N LYS A 567 20.91 -0.31 -36.24
CA LYS A 567 21.77 -0.65 -35.09
C LYS A 567 22.46 -1.99 -35.28
N LEU A 568 23.46 -2.24 -34.45
CA LEU A 568 24.06 -3.56 -34.28
C LEU A 568 23.18 -4.45 -33.40
N SER A 569 22.76 -5.62 -33.89
CA SER A 569 22.11 -6.64 -33.04
C SER A 569 23.13 -7.40 -32.18
N ARG A 570 22.66 -8.02 -31.10
CA ARG A 570 23.48 -8.84 -30.21
C ARG A 570 22.83 -10.17 -29.92
N THR A 571 23.61 -11.25 -30.03
CA THR A 571 23.21 -12.60 -29.62
C THR A 571 24.25 -13.11 -28.63
N CYS A 572 23.82 -13.68 -27.50
CA CYS A 572 24.72 -14.05 -26.40
C CYS A 572 25.55 -12.86 -25.87
N LEU A 573 25.00 -11.63 -25.97
CA LEU A 573 25.69 -10.35 -25.71
C LEU A 573 26.92 -10.09 -26.59
N GLN A 574 27.11 -10.85 -27.68
CA GLN A 574 28.16 -10.64 -28.67
C GLN A 574 27.60 -9.94 -29.91
N ASP A 575 28.46 -9.18 -30.58
CA ASP A 575 28.15 -8.48 -31.82
C ASP A 575 27.67 -9.46 -32.90
N ALA A 576 26.54 -9.14 -33.54
CA ALA A 576 25.95 -9.92 -34.61
C ALA A 576 25.73 -9.03 -35.85
N VAL A 577 24.71 -9.32 -36.66
CA VAL A 577 24.42 -8.58 -37.90
C VAL A 577 23.57 -7.32 -37.64
N PRO A 578 23.56 -6.33 -38.56
CA PRO A 578 22.69 -5.16 -38.44
C PRO A 578 21.19 -5.50 -38.44
N ILE A 579 20.41 -4.73 -37.67
CA ILE A 579 18.94 -4.68 -37.69
C ILE A 579 18.49 -3.22 -37.60
N THR A 580 17.21 -2.92 -37.80
CA THR A 580 16.68 -1.60 -37.42
C THR A 580 16.13 -1.60 -36.01
N LEU A 581 16.19 -0.46 -35.33
CA LEU A 581 15.51 -0.26 -34.05
C LEU A 581 13.99 -0.43 -34.18
N GLY A 582 13.41 -0.07 -35.32
CA GLY A 582 12.01 -0.36 -35.62
C GLY A 582 11.70 -1.86 -35.60
N GLN A 583 12.59 -2.70 -36.16
CA GLN A 583 12.45 -4.16 -36.05
C GLN A 583 12.50 -4.62 -34.58
N GLU A 584 13.42 -4.08 -33.78
CA GLU A 584 13.55 -4.41 -32.35
C GLU A 584 12.31 -3.98 -31.53
N PHE A 585 11.82 -2.75 -31.71
CA PHE A 585 10.59 -2.27 -31.07
C PHE A 585 9.35 -3.05 -31.54
N SER A 586 9.29 -3.48 -32.80
CA SER A 586 8.20 -4.34 -33.28
C SER A 586 8.16 -5.70 -32.55
N ALA A 587 9.33 -6.21 -32.17
CA ALA A 587 9.46 -7.44 -31.39
C ALA A 587 9.02 -7.25 -29.92
N TYR A 588 9.11 -6.02 -29.39
CA TYR A 588 8.56 -5.63 -28.08
C TYR A 588 7.03 -5.45 -28.12
N LEU A 589 6.50 -4.90 -29.22
CA LEU A 589 5.07 -4.69 -29.45
C LEU A 589 4.29 -6.00 -29.62
N ALA A 590 4.84 -6.95 -30.37
CA ALA A 590 4.18 -8.20 -30.71
C ALA A 590 3.66 -9.03 -29.50
N PRO A 591 4.43 -9.26 -28.41
CA PRO A 591 3.93 -9.97 -27.24
C PRO A 591 2.81 -9.22 -26.50
N ILE A 592 2.83 -7.88 -26.46
CA ILE A 592 1.75 -7.09 -25.85
C ILE A 592 0.45 -7.30 -26.61
N ARG A 593 0.48 -7.21 -27.94
CA ARG A 593 -0.66 -7.51 -28.83
C ARG A 593 -1.22 -8.91 -28.64
N ARG A 594 -0.35 -9.92 -28.53
CA ARG A 594 -0.77 -11.30 -28.24
C ARG A 594 -1.41 -11.41 -26.86
N GLY A 595 -0.82 -10.77 -25.85
CA GLY A 595 -1.35 -10.71 -24.50
C GLY A 595 -2.75 -10.14 -24.45
N ILE A 596 -2.98 -8.96 -25.04
CA ILE A 596 -4.29 -8.30 -25.10
C ILE A 596 -5.37 -9.24 -25.67
N ARG A 597 -5.08 -9.92 -26.79
CA ARG A 597 -6.03 -10.88 -27.39
C ARG A 597 -6.36 -12.07 -26.48
N LEU A 598 -5.38 -12.56 -25.73
CA LEU A 598 -5.60 -13.65 -24.77
C LEU A 598 -6.45 -13.17 -23.59
N LEU A 599 -6.14 -12.01 -23.01
CA LEU A 599 -6.90 -11.45 -21.91
C LEU A 599 -8.35 -11.17 -22.31
N ASP A 600 -8.59 -10.65 -23.51
CA ASP A 600 -9.94 -10.39 -24.05
C ASP A 600 -10.77 -11.68 -24.13
N LYS A 601 -10.16 -12.75 -24.67
CA LYS A 601 -10.78 -14.09 -24.68
C LYS A 601 -11.14 -14.56 -23.27
N TYR A 602 -10.23 -14.45 -22.30
CA TYR A 602 -10.48 -14.91 -20.94
C TYR A 602 -11.50 -14.05 -20.20
N ALA A 603 -11.52 -12.73 -20.46
CA ALA A 603 -12.53 -11.83 -19.92
C ALA A 603 -13.94 -12.26 -20.34
N ILE A 604 -14.13 -12.70 -21.59
CA ILE A 604 -15.41 -13.26 -22.06
C ILE A 604 -15.73 -14.57 -21.34
N GLN A 605 -14.76 -15.47 -21.18
CA GLN A 605 -14.98 -16.76 -20.49
C GLN A 605 -15.34 -16.59 -19.00
N CYS A 606 -14.88 -15.52 -18.35
CA CYS A 606 -15.30 -15.17 -17.00
C CYS A 606 -16.82 -14.89 -16.90
N LEU A 607 -17.52 -14.58 -17.99
CA LEU A 607 -18.96 -14.32 -17.97
C LEU A 607 -19.84 -15.57 -17.92
N GLU A 608 -19.27 -16.78 -18.01
CA GLU A 608 -19.99 -18.02 -17.71
C GLU A 608 -20.00 -18.29 -16.20
N LEU A 609 -21.16 -18.29 -15.56
CA LEU A 609 -21.29 -18.27 -14.09
C LEU A 609 -22.01 -19.50 -13.55
N PRO A 610 -21.59 -20.05 -12.39
CA PRO A 610 -22.30 -21.11 -11.68
C PRO A 610 -23.56 -20.62 -10.92
N LEU A 611 -24.08 -19.43 -11.19
CA LEU A 611 -25.17 -18.85 -10.41
C LEU A 611 -26.45 -19.70 -10.48
N GLY A 612 -27.00 -20.05 -9.30
CA GLY A 612 -28.11 -20.99 -9.18
C GLY A 612 -27.67 -22.46 -9.03
N ALA A 613 -26.36 -22.72 -8.95
CA ALA A 613 -25.79 -24.01 -8.57
C ALA A 613 -26.02 -24.36 -7.09
N THR A 614 -26.22 -23.34 -6.24
CA THR A 614 -26.35 -23.45 -4.78
C THR A 614 -25.14 -24.13 -4.15
N ALA A 615 -25.34 -25.06 -3.20
CA ALA A 615 -24.27 -25.60 -2.38
C ALA A 615 -23.25 -26.44 -3.17
N VAL A 616 -23.71 -27.33 -4.06
CA VAL A 616 -22.83 -28.34 -4.68
C VAL A 616 -23.08 -28.54 -6.19
N GLY A 617 -23.95 -27.75 -6.81
CA GLY A 617 -24.23 -27.85 -8.26
C GLY A 617 -25.61 -28.41 -8.62
N THR A 618 -26.36 -28.95 -7.65
CA THR A 618 -27.70 -29.51 -7.89
C THR A 618 -28.79 -28.45 -8.05
N GLY A 619 -28.56 -27.22 -7.59
CA GLY A 619 -29.59 -26.19 -7.47
C GLY A 619 -30.59 -26.43 -6.33
N LEU A 620 -30.27 -27.32 -5.37
CA LEU A 620 -31.11 -27.61 -4.22
C LEU A 620 -31.38 -26.34 -3.41
N GLY A 621 -32.67 -26.09 -3.11
CA GLY A 621 -33.10 -24.91 -2.36
C GLY A 621 -33.47 -23.71 -3.25
N THR A 622 -33.34 -23.83 -4.57
CA THR A 622 -33.92 -22.83 -5.50
C THR A 622 -35.42 -23.03 -5.69
N SER A 623 -36.15 -21.93 -5.79
CA SER A 623 -37.57 -21.86 -6.11
C SER A 623 -37.76 -22.02 -7.62
N ALA A 624 -38.92 -22.53 -8.05
CA ALA A 624 -39.25 -22.66 -9.48
C ALA A 624 -39.13 -21.31 -10.20
N GLY A 625 -38.49 -21.28 -11.36
CA GLY A 625 -38.27 -20.07 -12.15
C GLY A 625 -36.99 -19.29 -11.80
N TYR A 626 -36.38 -19.51 -10.63
CA TYR A 626 -35.19 -18.75 -10.21
C TYR A 626 -34.01 -18.94 -11.17
N ARG A 627 -33.72 -20.18 -11.55
CA ARG A 627 -32.54 -20.55 -12.37
C ARG A 627 -32.68 -20.11 -13.82
N GLU A 628 -33.89 -19.80 -14.26
CA GLU A 628 -34.22 -19.32 -15.60
C GLU A 628 -34.11 -17.79 -15.67
N LEU A 629 -34.49 -17.09 -14.60
CA LEU A 629 -34.61 -15.64 -14.56
C LEU A 629 -33.38 -14.92 -14.00
N ILE A 630 -32.55 -15.58 -13.17
CA ILE A 630 -31.41 -14.92 -12.51
C ILE A 630 -30.34 -14.41 -13.49
N SER A 631 -30.04 -15.16 -14.55
CA SER A 631 -29.06 -14.74 -15.55
C SER A 631 -29.53 -13.54 -16.40
N PRO A 632 -30.78 -13.53 -16.93
CA PRO A 632 -31.35 -12.33 -17.56
C PRO A 632 -31.31 -11.08 -16.67
N HIS A 633 -31.79 -11.16 -15.43
CA HIS A 633 -31.75 -10.03 -14.49
C HIS A 633 -30.33 -9.54 -14.21
N LEU A 634 -29.38 -10.47 -14.08
CA LEU A 634 -27.98 -10.11 -13.88
C LEU A 634 -27.38 -9.45 -15.12
N ALA A 635 -27.76 -9.88 -16.33
CA ALA A 635 -27.34 -9.23 -17.57
C ALA A 635 -27.82 -7.77 -17.61
N ASP A 636 -29.10 -7.54 -17.30
CA ASP A 636 -29.70 -6.20 -17.28
C ASP A 636 -29.06 -5.29 -16.22
N VAL A 637 -28.83 -5.81 -15.01
CA VAL A 637 -28.22 -5.04 -13.91
C VAL A 637 -26.74 -4.75 -14.17
N SER A 638 -25.98 -5.71 -14.70
CA SER A 638 -24.54 -5.56 -14.89
C SER A 638 -24.14 -4.88 -16.19
N GLY A 639 -25.02 -4.89 -17.19
CA GLY A 639 -24.72 -4.51 -18.57
C GLY A 639 -23.79 -5.49 -19.30
N LEU A 640 -23.62 -6.72 -18.77
CA LEU A 640 -22.73 -7.73 -19.31
C LEU A 640 -23.52 -8.93 -19.84
N GLY A 641 -23.03 -9.53 -20.94
CA GLY A 641 -23.61 -10.75 -21.51
C GLY A 641 -23.28 -11.98 -20.68
N VAL A 642 -23.90 -12.12 -19.51
CA VAL A 642 -23.67 -13.25 -18.61
C VAL A 642 -24.32 -14.52 -19.12
N LEU A 643 -23.59 -15.63 -19.02
CA LEU A 643 -24.03 -16.96 -19.44
C LEU A 643 -24.17 -17.86 -18.22
N LYS A 644 -25.19 -18.71 -18.23
CA LYS A 644 -25.33 -19.79 -17.26
C LYS A 644 -24.33 -20.89 -17.60
N SER A 645 -23.60 -21.36 -16.59
CA SER A 645 -22.68 -22.49 -16.76
C SER A 645 -23.39 -23.74 -17.27
N SER A 646 -22.77 -24.38 -18.26
CA SER A 646 -23.25 -25.64 -18.84
C SER A 646 -23.16 -26.82 -17.87
N ASN A 647 -22.23 -26.77 -16.91
CA ASN A 647 -22.07 -27.77 -15.85
C ASN A 647 -21.70 -27.11 -14.52
N PHE A 648 -22.68 -27.02 -13.63
CA PHE A 648 -22.50 -26.43 -12.31
C PHE A 648 -21.49 -27.17 -11.43
N PHE A 649 -21.40 -28.50 -11.52
CA PHE A 649 -20.45 -29.27 -10.72
C PHE A 649 -19.01 -28.93 -11.11
N ASP A 650 -18.75 -28.86 -12.42
CA ASP A 650 -17.46 -28.47 -12.97
C ASP A 650 -17.08 -27.05 -12.53
N SER A 651 -17.99 -26.09 -12.68
CA SER A 651 -17.70 -24.68 -12.34
C SER A 651 -17.47 -24.40 -10.86
N LEU A 652 -17.92 -25.27 -9.95
CA LEU A 652 -17.62 -25.16 -8.52
C LEU A 652 -16.30 -25.86 -8.14
N GLN A 653 -15.94 -26.93 -8.85
CA GLN A 653 -14.78 -27.78 -8.55
C GLN A 653 -13.50 -27.29 -9.21
N ASN A 654 -13.58 -26.96 -10.49
CA ASN A 654 -12.41 -26.76 -11.34
C ASN A 654 -12.08 -25.27 -11.48
N GLY A 655 -10.79 -24.95 -11.37
CA GLY A 655 -10.24 -23.60 -11.47
C GLY A 655 -9.25 -23.43 -12.61
N ASP A 656 -9.28 -24.28 -13.63
CA ASP A 656 -8.31 -24.29 -14.74
C ASP A 656 -8.33 -22.97 -15.54
N LEU A 657 -9.49 -22.32 -15.67
CA LEU A 657 -9.59 -20.97 -16.24
C LEU A 657 -8.69 -19.98 -15.49
N PHE A 658 -8.61 -20.07 -14.16
CA PHE A 658 -7.78 -19.17 -13.35
C PHE A 658 -6.28 -19.44 -13.54
N ILE A 659 -5.87 -20.69 -13.77
CA ILE A 659 -4.50 -21.03 -14.18
C ILE A 659 -4.21 -20.43 -15.56
N GLN A 660 -5.13 -20.54 -16.51
CA GLN A 660 -4.95 -19.98 -17.87
C GLN A 660 -4.80 -18.46 -17.84
N ILE A 661 -5.62 -17.76 -17.05
CA ILE A 661 -5.50 -16.32 -16.82
C ILE A 661 -4.14 -16.01 -16.18
N SER A 662 -3.79 -16.69 -15.09
CA SER A 662 -2.52 -16.50 -14.40
C SER A 662 -1.31 -16.69 -15.33
N GLY A 663 -1.32 -17.73 -16.14
CA GLY A 663 -0.29 -18.01 -17.13
C GLY A 663 -0.15 -16.92 -18.20
N ALA A 664 -1.27 -16.32 -18.62
CA ALA A 664 -1.26 -15.19 -19.54
C ALA A 664 -0.68 -13.92 -18.87
N LEU A 665 -1.08 -13.62 -17.64
CA LEU A 665 -0.52 -12.51 -16.85
C LEU A 665 1.00 -12.69 -16.67
N LYS A 666 1.45 -13.89 -16.31
CA LYS A 666 2.88 -14.26 -16.24
C LYS A 666 3.60 -14.04 -17.57
N SER A 667 3.01 -14.48 -18.69
CA SER A 667 3.61 -14.31 -20.01
C SER A 667 3.77 -12.84 -20.40
N ILE A 668 2.77 -12.00 -20.10
CA ILE A 668 2.83 -10.55 -20.34
C ILE A 668 3.90 -9.92 -19.44
N ALA A 669 3.87 -10.21 -18.14
CA ALA A 669 4.80 -9.65 -17.17
C ALA A 669 6.27 -10.01 -17.50
N THR A 670 6.54 -11.26 -17.86
CA THR A 670 7.89 -11.72 -18.25
C THR A 670 8.34 -11.09 -19.57
N SER A 671 7.43 -10.87 -20.53
CA SER A 671 7.73 -10.14 -21.78
C SER A 671 8.11 -8.68 -21.52
N MET A 672 7.36 -7.99 -20.65
CA MET A 672 7.68 -6.62 -20.24
C MET A 672 8.99 -6.56 -19.44
N SER A 673 9.26 -7.56 -18.59
CA SER A 673 10.52 -7.67 -17.84
C SER A 673 11.73 -7.91 -18.75
N LYS A 674 11.58 -8.73 -19.80
CA LYS A 674 12.61 -8.91 -20.83
C LYS A 674 12.89 -7.59 -21.54
N MET A 675 11.86 -6.89 -22.00
CA MET A 675 11.98 -5.56 -22.61
C MET A 675 12.68 -4.56 -21.68
N ALA A 676 12.29 -4.51 -20.41
CA ALA A 676 12.94 -3.68 -19.40
C ALA A 676 14.44 -4.02 -19.24
N THR A 677 14.78 -5.32 -19.26
CA THR A 677 16.17 -5.78 -19.18
C THR A 677 16.99 -5.32 -20.38
N ASP A 678 16.44 -5.46 -21.60
CA ASP A 678 17.08 -4.96 -22.81
C ASP A 678 17.34 -3.45 -22.72
N LEU A 679 16.34 -2.66 -22.31
CA LEU A 679 16.49 -1.21 -22.17
C LEU A 679 17.60 -0.84 -21.18
N ARG A 680 17.72 -1.56 -20.06
CA ARG A 680 18.81 -1.36 -19.08
C ARG A 680 20.18 -1.63 -19.68
N ILE A 681 20.30 -2.66 -20.52
CA ILE A 681 21.55 -3.01 -21.20
C ILE A 681 21.90 -1.96 -22.24
N LEU A 682 20.93 -1.60 -23.10
CA LEU A 682 21.12 -0.64 -24.19
C LEU A 682 21.37 0.79 -23.69
N SER A 683 20.88 1.12 -22.49
CA SER A 683 21.12 2.41 -21.82
C SER A 683 22.39 2.46 -20.97
N SER A 684 23.22 1.41 -20.97
CA SER A 684 24.40 1.33 -20.10
C SER A 684 25.67 1.88 -20.78
N GLY A 685 26.48 2.63 -20.02
CA GLY A 685 27.78 3.12 -20.48
C GLY A 685 27.68 4.04 -21.71
N ALA A 686 28.50 3.76 -22.73
CA ALA A 686 28.38 4.38 -24.05
C ALA A 686 27.12 3.84 -24.74
N ALA A 687 25.99 4.45 -24.43
CA ALA A 687 24.68 3.90 -24.68
C ALA A 687 24.16 4.18 -26.09
N GLU A 688 23.54 3.18 -26.73
CA GLU A 688 22.80 3.33 -28.00
C GLU A 688 21.51 4.13 -27.80
N LEU A 689 20.96 4.07 -26.58
CA LEU A 689 19.75 4.80 -26.21
C LEU A 689 19.90 5.45 -24.84
N ARG A 690 19.17 6.54 -24.62
CA ARG A 690 19.07 7.23 -23.34
C ARG A 690 17.62 7.15 -22.86
N LEU A 691 17.46 6.76 -21.60
CA LEU A 691 16.15 6.70 -20.94
C LEU A 691 15.88 8.02 -20.20
N PRO A 692 14.60 8.42 -20.05
CA PRO A 692 14.24 9.59 -19.26
C PRO A 692 14.76 9.53 -17.82
N ALA A 693 15.29 10.65 -17.33
CA ALA A 693 15.71 10.79 -15.94
C ALA A 693 14.50 11.07 -15.04
N VAL A 694 14.05 10.07 -14.28
CA VAL A 694 12.86 10.17 -13.41
C VAL A 694 13.18 10.46 -11.94
N GLN A 695 14.42 10.23 -11.51
CA GLN A 695 14.91 10.52 -10.16
C GLN A 695 16.45 10.56 -10.13
N ALA A 696 17.02 11.18 -9.09
CA ALA A 696 18.45 11.07 -8.80
C ALA A 696 18.81 9.60 -8.53
N GLY A 697 19.83 9.09 -9.23
CA GLY A 697 20.22 7.68 -9.19
C GLY A 697 21.20 7.32 -8.05
N SER A 698 21.72 8.30 -7.32
CA SER A 698 22.60 8.07 -6.19
C SER A 698 22.55 9.24 -5.22
N SER A 699 22.53 8.94 -3.93
CA SER A 699 22.72 9.92 -2.87
C SER A 699 24.16 10.44 -2.79
N PHE A 700 25.13 9.74 -3.39
CA PHE A 700 26.56 10.05 -3.29
C PHE A 700 27.20 10.49 -4.61
N MET A 701 26.75 9.97 -5.76
CA MET A 701 27.33 10.29 -7.08
C MET A 701 26.48 11.36 -7.78
N PRO A 702 26.89 12.65 -7.78
CA PRO A 702 26.12 13.70 -8.42
C PRO A 702 25.98 13.44 -9.93
N GLY A 703 24.79 13.66 -10.46
CA GLY A 703 24.49 13.49 -11.89
C GLY A 703 24.28 12.05 -12.36
N LYS A 704 24.45 11.03 -11.50
CA LYS A 704 24.11 9.65 -11.87
C LYS A 704 22.60 9.48 -11.98
N VAL A 705 22.13 8.92 -13.10
CA VAL A 705 20.73 8.54 -13.34
C VAL A 705 20.64 7.02 -13.55
N ASN A 706 19.72 6.36 -12.85
CA ASN A 706 19.50 4.92 -12.96
C ASN A 706 18.22 4.62 -13.76
N PRO A 707 18.12 3.44 -14.41
CA PRO A 707 16.93 3.00 -15.13
C PRO A 707 15.84 2.47 -14.17
N ALA A 708 15.34 3.32 -13.28
CA ALA A 708 14.44 2.93 -12.19
C ALA A 708 13.09 2.35 -12.67
N ILE A 709 12.53 2.86 -13.77
CA ILE A 709 11.26 2.34 -14.31
C ILE A 709 11.41 0.92 -14.89
N PRO A 710 12.44 0.61 -15.71
CA PRO A 710 12.76 -0.77 -16.05
C PRO A 710 12.95 -1.70 -14.84
N GLU A 711 13.64 -1.23 -13.79
CA GLU A 711 13.85 -2.01 -12.56
C GLU A 711 12.53 -2.32 -11.82
N LEU A 712 11.60 -1.36 -11.79
CA LEU A 712 10.24 -1.57 -11.29
C LEU A 712 9.52 -2.66 -12.10
N MET A 713 9.61 -2.63 -13.43
CA MET A 713 8.98 -3.64 -14.28
C MET A 713 9.54 -5.05 -14.04
N ASN A 714 10.85 -5.16 -13.80
CA ASN A 714 11.46 -6.44 -13.43
C ASN A 714 10.89 -6.98 -12.11
N GLN A 715 10.80 -6.13 -11.08
CA GLN A 715 10.26 -6.51 -9.77
C GLN A 715 8.80 -6.96 -9.83
N ILE A 716 7.96 -6.22 -10.57
CA ILE A 716 6.55 -6.58 -10.77
C ILE A 716 6.42 -7.96 -11.42
N ALA A 717 7.25 -8.25 -12.43
CA ALA A 717 7.22 -9.57 -13.06
C ALA A 717 7.60 -10.70 -12.09
N TYR A 718 8.51 -10.45 -11.15
CA TYR A 718 8.85 -11.45 -10.13
C TYR A 718 7.67 -11.72 -9.18
N VAL A 719 6.96 -10.68 -8.77
CA VAL A 719 5.74 -10.82 -7.94
C VAL A 719 4.65 -11.58 -8.69
N VAL A 720 4.38 -11.22 -9.95
CA VAL A 720 3.38 -11.91 -10.79
C VAL A 720 3.73 -13.40 -10.96
N CYS A 721 5.00 -13.74 -11.17
CA CYS A 721 5.45 -15.14 -11.23
C CYS A 721 5.25 -15.87 -9.88
N GLY A 722 5.49 -15.21 -8.74
CA GLY A 722 5.21 -15.78 -7.43
C GLY A 722 3.72 -16.03 -7.21
N ASN A 723 2.88 -15.07 -7.61
CA ASN A 723 1.43 -15.19 -7.56
C ASN A 723 0.92 -16.34 -8.46
N ASP A 724 1.53 -16.56 -9.62
CA ASP A 724 1.18 -17.68 -10.51
C ASP A 724 1.41 -19.05 -9.86
N VAL A 725 2.50 -19.21 -9.11
CA VAL A 725 2.75 -20.43 -8.34
C VAL A 725 1.67 -20.60 -7.25
N ALA A 726 1.36 -19.55 -6.51
CA ALA A 726 0.32 -19.61 -5.47
C ALA A 726 -1.07 -19.94 -6.03
N VAL A 727 -1.46 -19.33 -7.16
CA VAL A 727 -2.72 -19.63 -7.87
C VAL A 727 -2.73 -21.07 -8.34
N THR A 728 -1.64 -21.56 -8.91
CA THR A 728 -1.53 -22.95 -9.38
C THR A 728 -1.74 -23.94 -8.24
N MET A 729 -1.09 -23.72 -7.10
CA MET A 729 -1.24 -24.58 -5.92
C MET A 729 -2.66 -24.52 -5.33
N ALA A 730 -3.28 -23.34 -5.31
CA ALA A 730 -4.65 -23.18 -4.83
C ALA A 730 -5.69 -23.85 -5.73
N VAL A 731 -5.46 -23.87 -7.04
CA VAL A 731 -6.33 -24.59 -7.99
C VAL A 731 -6.15 -26.10 -7.85
N GLU A 732 -4.91 -26.59 -7.74
CA GLU A 732 -4.60 -28.02 -7.54
C GLU A 732 -5.22 -28.56 -6.26
N GLY A 733 -5.17 -27.78 -5.17
CA GLY A 733 -5.71 -28.18 -3.87
C GLY A 733 -7.24 -28.26 -3.79
N GLY A 734 -7.99 -28.13 -4.89
CA GLY A 734 -9.44 -28.27 -4.87
C GLY A 734 -9.91 -29.63 -4.34
N GLU A 735 -11.00 -29.66 -3.57
CA GLU A 735 -11.42 -30.85 -2.82
C GLU A 735 -12.83 -31.29 -3.20
N LEU A 736 -12.96 -32.50 -3.73
CA LEU A 736 -14.25 -33.14 -4.04
C LEU A 736 -15.17 -32.25 -4.89
N ASN A 737 -16.19 -31.62 -4.28
CA ASN A 737 -17.25 -30.89 -4.98
C ASN A 737 -17.08 -29.36 -4.97
N LEU A 738 -15.99 -28.84 -4.40
CA LEU A 738 -15.74 -27.40 -4.32
C LEU A 738 -14.24 -27.11 -4.20
N ASN A 739 -13.74 -26.13 -4.95
CA ASN A 739 -12.45 -25.54 -4.60
C ASN A 739 -12.65 -24.51 -3.47
N VAL A 740 -12.09 -24.76 -2.29
CA VAL A 740 -12.24 -23.87 -1.12
C VAL A 740 -11.17 -22.76 -1.05
N TRP A 741 -10.18 -22.80 -1.93
CA TRP A 741 -8.99 -21.93 -1.91
C TRP A 741 -9.14 -20.65 -2.73
N TYR A 742 -10.38 -20.27 -3.10
CA TYR A 742 -10.68 -19.07 -3.88
C TYR A 742 -10.08 -17.78 -3.32
N SER A 743 -9.91 -17.66 -1.99
CA SER A 743 -9.26 -16.50 -1.38
C SER A 743 -7.84 -16.26 -1.92
N VAL A 744 -7.06 -17.34 -2.09
CA VAL A 744 -5.68 -17.28 -2.61
C VAL A 744 -5.69 -17.03 -4.12
N ILE A 745 -6.57 -17.73 -4.85
CA ILE A 745 -6.75 -17.54 -6.29
C ILE A 745 -7.09 -16.07 -6.58
N ALA A 746 -8.06 -15.52 -5.86
CA ALA A 746 -8.51 -14.16 -6.02
C ALA A 746 -7.41 -13.16 -5.69
N LYS A 747 -6.68 -13.35 -4.58
CA LYS A 747 -5.57 -12.46 -4.21
C LYS A 747 -4.52 -12.43 -5.31
N GLY A 748 -4.03 -13.60 -5.73
CA GLY A 748 -2.95 -13.69 -6.72
C GLY A 748 -3.33 -13.08 -8.06
N LEU A 749 -4.56 -13.30 -8.53
CA LEU A 749 -5.02 -12.78 -9.82
C LEU A 749 -5.31 -11.27 -9.79
N VAL A 750 -6.04 -10.79 -8.78
CA VAL A 750 -6.40 -9.36 -8.67
C VAL A 750 -5.15 -8.51 -8.47
N GLU A 751 -4.25 -8.91 -7.57
CA GLU A 751 -2.98 -8.21 -7.34
C GLU A 751 -2.14 -8.17 -8.62
N SER A 752 -2.05 -9.28 -9.36
CA SER A 752 -1.29 -9.33 -10.62
C SER A 752 -1.90 -8.41 -11.69
N CYS A 753 -3.23 -8.36 -11.81
CA CYS A 753 -3.91 -7.46 -12.73
C CYS A 753 -3.65 -6.00 -12.36
N GLN A 754 -3.84 -5.62 -11.09
CA GLN A 754 -3.65 -4.26 -10.60
C GLN A 754 -2.20 -3.78 -10.74
N LEU A 755 -1.22 -4.62 -10.39
CA LEU A 755 0.20 -4.28 -10.57
C LEU A 755 0.53 -4.00 -12.04
N LEU A 756 0.08 -4.86 -12.95
CA LEU A 756 0.33 -4.68 -14.39
C LEU A 756 -0.45 -3.48 -14.96
N ALA A 757 -1.71 -3.28 -14.54
CA ALA A 757 -2.56 -2.19 -15.01
C ALA A 757 -2.02 -0.82 -14.57
N ASN A 758 -1.46 -0.74 -13.36
CA ASN A 758 -0.81 0.48 -12.87
C ASN A 758 0.56 0.70 -13.53
N ALA A 759 1.32 -0.36 -13.77
CA ALA A 759 2.69 -0.25 -14.25
C ALA A 759 2.83 -0.04 -15.76
N ALA A 760 1.94 -0.63 -16.58
CA ALA A 760 2.03 -0.49 -18.04
C ALA A 760 1.98 0.98 -18.51
N PRO A 761 1.08 1.84 -18.02
CA PRO A 761 1.06 3.26 -18.39
C PRO A 761 2.28 4.03 -17.86
N ILE A 762 2.79 3.68 -16.68
CA ILE A 762 4.02 4.26 -16.12
C ILE A 762 5.20 3.93 -17.03
N PHE A 763 5.34 2.66 -17.42
CA PHE A 763 6.43 2.20 -18.29
C PHE A 763 6.35 2.84 -19.68
N ALA A 764 5.14 2.91 -20.25
CA ALA A 764 4.91 3.59 -21.52
C ALA A 764 5.31 5.06 -21.47
N ARG A 765 4.76 5.83 -20.52
CA ARG A 765 4.88 7.30 -20.50
C ARG A 765 6.20 7.81 -19.92
N ARG A 766 6.66 7.19 -18.82
CA ARG A 766 7.85 7.66 -18.08
C ARG A 766 9.15 7.02 -18.53
N CYS A 767 9.10 6.03 -19.42
CA CYS A 767 10.28 5.36 -19.95
C CYS A 767 10.26 5.35 -21.48
N ILE A 768 9.37 4.56 -22.09
CA ILE A 768 9.46 4.25 -23.52
C ILE A 768 9.22 5.47 -24.40
N ALA A 769 8.20 6.29 -24.09
CA ALA A 769 7.85 7.48 -24.88
C ALA A 769 9.03 8.46 -25.01
N GLY A 770 9.79 8.65 -23.93
CA GLY A 770 10.93 9.56 -23.89
C GLY A 770 12.28 8.94 -24.24
N ILE A 771 12.32 7.73 -24.82
CA ILE A 771 13.57 7.15 -25.31
C ILE A 771 14.16 8.06 -26.41
N GLU A 772 15.42 8.43 -26.23
CA GLU A 772 16.26 9.07 -27.24
C GLU A 772 17.31 8.09 -27.74
N VAL A 773 17.62 8.13 -29.03
CA VAL A 773 18.56 7.22 -29.69
C VAL A 773 19.75 7.99 -30.25
N ASP A 774 20.95 7.49 -30.03
CA ASP A 774 22.17 8.00 -30.66
C ASP A 774 22.35 7.33 -32.03
N GLU A 775 21.65 7.83 -33.05
CA GLU A 775 21.61 7.20 -34.37
C GLU A 775 22.99 7.09 -35.03
N ALA A 776 23.86 8.08 -34.78
CA ALA A 776 25.22 8.09 -35.29
C ALA A 776 26.04 6.95 -34.69
N LEU A 777 25.97 6.77 -33.36
CA LEU A 777 26.63 5.66 -32.69
C LEU A 777 26.05 4.31 -33.10
N CYS A 778 24.73 4.20 -33.23
CA CYS A 778 24.07 2.97 -33.69
C CYS A 778 24.55 2.57 -35.09
N ARG A 779 24.63 3.53 -36.02
CA ARG A 779 25.14 3.31 -37.38
C ARG A 779 26.63 2.96 -37.37
N GLU A 780 27.46 3.70 -36.63
CA GLU A 780 28.90 3.41 -36.53
C GLU A 780 29.16 1.97 -36.06
N ARG A 781 28.43 1.50 -35.06
CA ARG A 781 28.54 0.12 -34.56
C ARG A 781 28.12 -0.91 -35.60
N ALA A 782 27.02 -0.64 -36.32
CA ALA A 782 26.54 -1.52 -37.38
C ALA A 782 27.52 -1.61 -38.57
N GLU A 783 28.28 -0.54 -38.86
CA GLU A 783 29.31 -0.52 -39.92
C GLU A 783 30.62 -1.21 -39.49
N ARG A 784 30.92 -1.22 -38.19
CA ARG A 784 32.19 -1.72 -37.65
C ARG A 784 32.17 -3.16 -37.18
N THR A 785 30.99 -3.76 -37.01
CA THR A 785 30.89 -5.16 -36.59
C THR A 785 31.68 -6.07 -37.54
N LEU A 786 32.38 -7.05 -36.99
CA LEU A 786 33.08 -8.06 -37.80
C LEU A 786 32.13 -9.14 -38.31
N ALA A 787 30.94 -9.27 -37.72
CA ALA A 787 29.97 -10.31 -38.07
C ALA A 787 29.43 -10.18 -39.51
N ILE A 788 29.49 -8.97 -40.10
CA ILE A 788 29.13 -8.76 -41.52
C ILE A 788 30.16 -9.37 -42.48
N SER A 789 31.30 -9.89 -42.01
CA SER A 789 32.19 -10.75 -42.82
C SER A 789 31.50 -12.00 -43.36
N SER A 790 30.35 -12.37 -42.80
CA SER A 790 29.43 -13.36 -43.38
C SER A 790 29.00 -13.04 -44.82
N VAL A 791 28.94 -11.76 -45.22
CA VAL A 791 28.70 -11.37 -46.62
C VAL A 791 29.83 -11.84 -47.53
N ILE A 792 31.10 -11.65 -47.11
CA ILE A 792 32.26 -12.20 -47.82
C ILE A 792 32.21 -13.73 -47.84
N ALA A 793 31.89 -14.34 -46.70
CA ALA A 793 31.78 -15.80 -46.61
C ALA A 793 30.74 -16.37 -47.58
N ASN A 794 29.63 -15.65 -47.79
CA ASN A 794 28.57 -16.03 -48.73
C ASN A 794 29.04 -15.92 -50.20
N LEU A 795 29.78 -14.86 -50.54
CA LEU A 795 30.24 -14.60 -51.90
C LEU A 795 31.47 -15.42 -52.31
N PHE A 796 32.41 -15.62 -51.38
CA PHE A 796 33.76 -16.13 -51.67
C PHE A 796 34.15 -17.36 -50.84
N GLY A 797 33.27 -17.83 -49.94
CA GLY A 797 33.52 -18.98 -49.08
C GLY A 797 34.02 -18.61 -47.68
N TYR A 798 33.79 -19.53 -46.74
CA TYR A 798 33.98 -19.30 -45.30
C TYR A 798 35.40 -18.86 -44.92
N GLU A 799 36.43 -19.54 -45.44
CA GLU A 799 37.84 -19.22 -45.14
C GLU A 799 38.20 -17.79 -45.56
N GLN A 800 37.68 -17.32 -46.71
CA GLN A 800 37.88 -15.96 -47.17
C GLN A 800 37.21 -14.94 -46.23
N GLY A 801 36.01 -15.27 -45.72
CA GLY A 801 35.34 -14.46 -44.70
C GLY A 801 36.15 -14.35 -43.41
N VAL A 802 36.74 -15.45 -42.94
CA VAL A 802 37.62 -15.48 -41.76
C VAL A 802 38.87 -14.63 -41.99
N GLU A 803 39.51 -14.74 -43.15
CA GLU A 803 40.67 -13.93 -43.51
C GLU A 803 40.35 -12.43 -43.49
N VAL A 804 39.26 -12.01 -44.15
CA VAL A 804 38.84 -10.60 -44.16
C VAL A 804 38.51 -10.13 -42.75
N SER A 805 37.83 -10.93 -41.94
CA SER A 805 37.51 -10.58 -40.55
C SER A 805 38.76 -10.36 -39.70
N ARG A 806 39.77 -11.26 -39.79
CA ARG A 806 41.05 -11.10 -39.07
C ARG A 806 41.78 -9.86 -39.54
N PHE A 807 41.86 -9.65 -40.85
CA PHE A 807 42.51 -8.47 -41.42
C PHE A 807 41.83 -7.16 -40.98
N ALA A 808 40.50 -7.13 -40.97
CA ALA A 808 39.72 -6.00 -40.49
C ALA A 808 40.00 -5.70 -39.00
N GLN A 809 40.05 -6.74 -38.16
CA GLN A 809 40.33 -6.63 -36.74
C GLN A 809 41.75 -6.12 -36.48
N GLU A 810 42.78 -6.74 -37.07
CA GLU A 810 44.19 -6.38 -36.90
C GLU A 810 44.48 -4.94 -37.34
N ARG A 811 43.84 -4.50 -38.43
CA ARG A 811 44.06 -3.18 -39.03
C ARG A 811 43.06 -2.12 -38.58
N LYS A 812 42.10 -2.47 -37.71
CA LYS A 812 41.01 -1.60 -37.24
C LYS A 812 40.23 -0.95 -38.39
N LEU A 813 39.87 -1.75 -39.40
CA LEU A 813 39.10 -1.33 -40.57
C LEU A 813 37.67 -1.90 -40.50
N SER A 814 36.72 -1.31 -41.24
CA SER A 814 35.45 -1.99 -41.51
C SER A 814 35.67 -3.17 -42.46
N VAL A 815 34.78 -4.17 -42.40
CA VAL A 815 34.85 -5.37 -43.26
C VAL A 815 34.87 -5.00 -44.74
N GLY A 816 34.02 -4.04 -45.17
CA GLY A 816 34.02 -3.55 -46.55
C GLY A 816 35.38 -2.96 -46.97
N ARG A 817 36.00 -2.12 -46.13
CA ARG A 817 37.33 -1.55 -46.42
C ARG A 817 38.44 -2.61 -46.41
N ALA A 818 38.33 -3.62 -45.56
CA ALA A 818 39.25 -4.77 -45.54
C ALA A 818 39.13 -5.58 -46.85
N ALA A 819 37.91 -5.86 -47.31
CA ALA A 819 37.67 -6.55 -48.57
C ALA A 819 38.22 -5.80 -49.79
N VAL A 820 38.11 -4.46 -49.82
CA VAL A 820 38.74 -3.64 -50.86
C VAL A 820 40.26 -3.72 -50.81
N LYS A 821 40.87 -3.64 -49.62
CA LYS A 821 42.34 -3.72 -49.48
C LYS A 821 42.91 -5.09 -49.86
N LEU A 822 42.12 -6.15 -49.65
CA LEU A 822 42.48 -7.52 -50.05
C LEU A 822 42.16 -7.81 -51.53
N GLY A 823 41.64 -6.83 -52.27
CA GLY A 823 41.36 -6.96 -53.71
C GLY A 823 40.13 -7.80 -54.04
N LEU A 824 39.25 -8.07 -53.06
CA LEU A 824 38.05 -8.89 -53.26
C LEU A 824 36.89 -8.09 -53.84
N LEU A 825 36.82 -6.79 -53.55
CA LEU A 825 35.74 -5.89 -53.96
C LEU A 825 36.30 -4.54 -54.39
N SER A 826 35.62 -3.86 -55.29
CA SER A 826 35.80 -2.43 -55.54
C SER A 826 35.17 -1.57 -54.43
N GLY A 827 35.52 -0.27 -54.39
CA GLY A 827 34.93 0.66 -53.44
C GLY A 827 33.41 0.74 -53.53
N SER A 828 32.87 0.84 -54.75
CA SER A 828 31.42 0.91 -54.98
C SER A 828 30.69 -0.39 -54.62
N GLU A 829 31.31 -1.55 -54.87
CA GLU A 829 30.73 -2.84 -54.47
C GLU A 829 30.72 -2.99 -52.95
N ALA A 830 31.77 -2.53 -52.27
CA ALA A 830 31.81 -2.54 -50.82
C ALA A 830 30.76 -1.59 -50.22
N ASP A 831 30.59 -0.40 -50.78
CA ASP A 831 29.57 0.56 -50.30
C ASP A 831 28.14 0.02 -50.52
N GLU A 832 27.89 -0.71 -51.60
CA GLU A 832 26.59 -1.32 -51.90
C GLU A 832 26.29 -2.56 -51.03
N LEU A 833 27.24 -3.48 -50.90
CA LEU A 833 27.05 -4.76 -50.20
C LEU A 833 27.13 -4.64 -48.67
N PHE A 834 27.82 -3.63 -48.15
CA PHE A 834 28.00 -3.41 -46.71
C PHE A 834 27.25 -2.19 -46.18
N ASP A 835 26.34 -1.60 -46.96
CA ASP A 835 25.39 -0.63 -46.42
C ASP A 835 24.57 -1.29 -45.30
N PRO A 836 24.67 -0.81 -44.04
CA PRO A 836 23.97 -1.43 -42.92
C PRO A 836 22.46 -1.52 -43.13
N MET A 837 21.87 -0.54 -43.82
CA MET A 837 20.43 -0.52 -44.10
C MET A 837 20.04 -1.67 -45.04
N THR A 838 20.80 -1.87 -46.11
CA THR A 838 20.64 -3.01 -47.03
C THR A 838 20.73 -4.34 -46.30
N LEU A 839 21.62 -4.46 -45.31
CA LEU A 839 21.78 -5.69 -44.51
C LEU A 839 20.62 -5.98 -43.53
N THR A 840 19.73 -5.02 -43.28
CA THR A 840 18.55 -5.23 -42.42
C THR A 840 17.35 -5.84 -43.16
N ASP A 841 17.43 -5.96 -44.49
CA ASP A 841 16.33 -6.38 -45.37
C ASP A 841 16.80 -7.50 -46.30
N ALA A 842 16.13 -8.66 -46.22
CA ALA A 842 16.52 -9.85 -46.97
C ALA A 842 16.42 -9.66 -48.49
N ASP A 843 15.39 -8.94 -48.97
CA ASP A 843 15.17 -8.74 -50.41
C ASP A 843 16.18 -7.73 -50.97
N ARG A 844 16.45 -6.64 -50.24
CA ARG A 844 17.48 -5.66 -50.64
C ARG A 844 18.87 -6.29 -50.66
N SER A 845 19.21 -7.06 -49.64
CA SER A 845 20.48 -7.78 -49.55
C SER A 845 20.63 -8.79 -50.70
N ALA A 846 19.60 -9.59 -50.98
CA ALA A 846 19.60 -10.53 -52.08
C ALA A 846 19.74 -9.86 -53.46
N GLU A 847 19.10 -8.70 -53.66
CA GLU A 847 19.23 -7.91 -54.88
C GLU A 847 20.65 -7.35 -55.05
N ALA A 848 21.24 -6.79 -53.99
CA ALA A 848 22.63 -6.30 -54.02
C ALA A 848 23.63 -7.42 -54.40
N ILE A 849 23.47 -8.60 -53.79
CA ILE A 849 24.26 -9.80 -54.13
C ILE A 849 24.02 -10.20 -55.59
N ARG A 850 22.77 -10.21 -56.07
CA ARG A 850 22.46 -10.57 -57.46
C ARG A 850 23.15 -9.63 -58.45
N ARG A 851 23.12 -8.32 -58.20
CA ARG A 851 23.78 -7.31 -59.04
C ARG A 851 25.30 -7.50 -59.06
N PHE A 852 25.91 -7.78 -57.91
CA PHE A 852 27.33 -8.11 -57.83
C PHE A 852 27.68 -9.35 -58.68
N MET A 853 26.93 -10.44 -58.53
CA MET A 853 27.16 -11.68 -59.29
C MET A 853 26.93 -11.54 -60.80
N ALA A 854 26.08 -10.59 -61.22
CA ALA A 854 25.86 -10.30 -62.63
C ALA A 854 27.04 -9.54 -63.27
N ARG A 855 27.65 -8.59 -62.53
CA ARG A 855 28.81 -7.81 -63.00
C ARG A 855 30.06 -8.67 -63.21
N GLY A 856 30.25 -9.73 -62.42
CA GLY A 856 31.37 -10.66 -62.56
C GLY A 856 31.24 -11.66 -63.73
N LYS A 857 30.14 -11.62 -64.50
CA LYS A 857 29.92 -12.44 -65.71
C LYS A 857 30.12 -11.67 -67.02
N GLU A 858 30.27 -10.35 -66.96
CA GLU A 858 30.75 -9.48 -68.05
C GLU A 858 32.27 -9.32 -67.96
#